data_AF-A0A1H4PEW0-F1
#
_entry.id   AF-A0A1H4PEW0-F1
#
_cell.length_a   1.000
_cell.length_b   1.000
_cell.length_c   1.000
_cell.angle_alpha   90.00
_cell.angle_beta   90.00
_cell.angle_gamma   90.00
#
_symmetry.space_group_name_H-M   'P 1'
#
loop_
_entity.id
_entity.type
_entity.pdbx_description
1 polymer ?
#
loop_
_entity_poly.entity_id
_entity_poly.type
_entity_poly.pdbx_seq_one_letter_code
_entity_poly.pdbx_strand_id
1 'polypeptide(L)'
;MTSVRSGTPTRTPTPSPPVPDTRPDTDGDAVLLVTDHPRTRDAADAALASLRLPNAATPHDLAAFALLLHRYTGQRRLLLDVDLSEGGAGALTLTVEPDEPVSALLARTAHAAPHQHSADTAVRYADHPVPAGPAELELTRDGTDLLLGYRSSLFDEPTVRRLGDHLRRIAAFLDRRPQAPVHEADLLGDEERALILSTFNDTSRPYPDSAGIPALFGEQARSNPDATAVTDRSGRLTYGELDAAADRLAHALRAAGAQHGERVGLRTWRTADLVVGALGILKAGCAYLPLETGLPARRTEWLLADASVRVLVASPEVPVDFAFDGTVLHPTGHPSPHPAEHLTGPASAADLAYICYTSGTTGQPKGVEVTHRNVVRLVKGTDYVRFGRPLRVLPTGSIAFDASTFELWGPLLNGGSVHLVDSDVILDARALGRELAAHDITTLWLTSPLFNQLVEQDATAFRGLRELVVGGDALSSVHVAKAMTACPGATLVNGYGPTENTTFSLTHRITRDDLGRIPIGRPIAHSTAYVLDDRGRLCPVGVPGELCLGGDGVARGYLGRPELTAERFVPDVFSPGGGRLYRSGDLARWRPDGIVEFLGRRDHQVKVRGFRIEPAEVEKAMLGHPDVAEAIVVARSRPGLGEKYLCGYYAGPRPPAPEALRTHLAQALAPHMVPAHLVPLEALPLNHTGKVDRAALPDPGGADLPPGTTAVPASDDIERAVVNLAEQALGIKGLGVAHDLRDLGADSLTATLIAAGVRERLGRECPVSAVLRSGTLGGLAALLRGSAPVTEPAIRPAPPRPSYPVTPQQRRLYFEQLKDERAVHYNVPVTLELPAGTDPLRLADALRRLTRRHDALRTRFAVTDDGEVVQHIDADVEPSIRVHDGEPTPLAAFVRPFDLSEAPLWRAEVHRTPAAVTLRLDLHHIVVDGYSLTPLFEDLATLYAGDEPPPPTLRYRDYAVWLAGPDGLRQRKSQEAYWRKEFASPIDSGDLPTDRPRPPLRELAGDVVTFDLGPDRTARLRELARQRDVTLFAVLASAHGILLGRLKGTAHVTFGTPVSGRTAPGLHRTVGMFAQTVCLRGDADPALPYETYLRRTARTAEEAFAHQDFPFDDVVALAAPVRDYSRTPLFDALIALHSGRYTAVDFQGARVPLRLEPTGQAVFDLNLQIHEDAGTLRAAWQYASGLFRRDTVEGWRDDFVALLDALTADPTAPLGALCPDRPERPTRAAADAFTAELDFDL
;
A
#
# COMPACT_ATOMS: atom_id res chain seq x y z
N MET A 1 28.06 -60.41 -49.29
CA MET A 1 28.33 -59.84 -50.63
C MET A 1 28.86 -58.43 -50.39
N THR A 2 30.18 -58.29 -50.29
CA THR A 2 31.10 -57.69 -51.31
C THR A 2 30.95 -56.17 -51.39
N SER A 3 31.97 -55.31 -51.26
CA SER A 3 33.44 -55.40 -51.11
C SER A 3 33.94 -53.98 -50.76
N VAL A 4 34.74 -53.72 -49.72
CA VAL A 4 36.23 -53.70 -49.65
C VAL A 4 36.93 -52.53 -50.38
N ARG A 5 37.55 -51.63 -49.56
CA ARG A 5 38.93 -51.02 -49.56
C ARG A 5 39.49 -50.41 -50.89
N SER A 6 40.39 -49.42 -50.97
CA SER A 6 41.54 -48.87 -50.20
C SER A 6 42.07 -47.66 -51.04
N GLY A 7 42.87 -46.68 -50.60
CA GLY A 7 43.76 -46.58 -49.44
C GLY A 7 44.47 -45.22 -49.29
N THR A 8 44.99 -45.09 -48.06
CA THR A 8 45.94 -44.20 -47.33
C THR A 8 47.23 -43.73 -48.06
N PRO A 9 48.20 -43.02 -47.40
CA PRO A 9 48.20 -41.84 -46.49
C PRO A 9 49.39 -40.86 -46.75
N THR A 10 49.49 -39.70 -46.07
CA THR A 10 50.78 -39.16 -45.54
C THR A 10 50.59 -38.03 -44.50
N ARG A 11 51.36 -38.13 -43.39
CA ARG A 11 51.60 -37.17 -42.29
C ARG A 11 52.31 -35.90 -42.83
N THR A 12 52.23 -34.69 -42.25
CA THR A 12 52.63 -34.23 -40.90
C THR A 12 52.07 -32.83 -40.57
N PRO A 13 51.96 -32.44 -39.28
CA PRO A 13 51.37 -31.17 -38.82
C PRO A 13 52.37 -30.12 -38.25
N THR A 14 51.94 -28.85 -38.29
CA THR A 14 52.28 -27.63 -37.46
C THR A 14 53.73 -27.09 -37.41
N PRO A 15 54.01 -25.77 -37.18
CA PRO A 15 53.39 -24.87 -36.15
C PRO A 15 53.19 -23.35 -36.54
N SER A 16 52.21 -22.61 -35.98
CA SER A 16 52.29 -21.61 -34.87
C SER A 16 51.36 -20.39 -35.20
N PRO A 17 51.06 -19.41 -34.30
CA PRO A 17 50.33 -19.45 -33.02
C PRO A 17 49.24 -18.30 -32.97
N PRO A 18 48.82 -17.75 -31.80
CA PRO A 18 47.42 -17.64 -31.36
C PRO A 18 46.71 -16.31 -31.67
N VAL A 19 45.37 -16.29 -31.64
CA VAL A 19 44.55 -15.06 -31.60
C VAL A 19 43.56 -15.16 -30.42
N PRO A 20 43.33 -14.07 -29.66
CA PRO A 20 42.78 -14.10 -28.30
C PRO A 20 41.25 -14.19 -28.26
N ASP A 21 40.80 -14.83 -27.19
CA ASP A 21 39.42 -14.90 -26.70
C ASP A 21 39.02 -13.53 -26.14
N THR A 22 38.03 -12.87 -26.75
CA THR A 22 37.39 -11.66 -26.18
C THR A 22 35.90 -11.91 -26.04
N ARG A 23 35.52 -12.37 -24.84
CA ARG A 23 34.17 -12.18 -24.30
C ARG A 23 33.94 -10.67 -24.09
N PRO A 24 32.77 -10.10 -24.42
CA PRO A 24 32.41 -8.80 -23.89
C PRO A 24 32.00 -8.95 -22.43
N ASP A 25 32.63 -8.14 -21.58
CA ASP A 25 32.27 -7.90 -20.18
C ASP A 25 30.79 -7.50 -20.05
N THR A 26 30.09 -8.22 -19.17
CA THR A 26 28.78 -7.86 -18.65
C THR A 26 28.97 -6.98 -17.41
N ASP A 27 29.02 -5.66 -17.61
CA ASP A 27 28.77 -4.67 -16.55
C ASP A 27 27.40 -4.04 -16.77
N GLY A 28 26.52 -4.22 -15.78
CA GLY A 28 25.17 -3.70 -15.76
C GLY A 28 25.15 -2.21 -15.43
N ASP A 29 24.40 -1.44 -16.22
CA ASP A 29 23.79 -0.18 -15.79
C ASP A 29 22.60 0.17 -16.72
N ALA A 30 21.62 0.81 -16.10
CA ALA A 30 20.21 0.95 -16.50
C ALA A 30 19.90 1.44 -17.93
N VAL A 31 18.76 0.97 -18.47
CA VAL A 31 18.18 1.28 -19.79
C VAL A 31 16.76 1.84 -19.62
N LEU A 32 16.34 2.73 -20.53
CA LEU A 32 15.30 3.78 -20.43
C LEU A 32 13.83 3.35 -20.16
N LEU A 33 13.13 4.15 -19.36
CA LEU A 33 11.67 4.41 -19.35
C LEU A 33 11.45 5.87 -19.79
N VAL A 34 10.54 6.15 -20.73
CA VAL A 34 9.96 7.49 -20.89
C VAL A 34 8.55 7.48 -20.30
N THR A 35 8.51 7.52 -18.97
CA THR A 35 7.31 7.94 -18.24
C THR A 35 7.68 9.11 -17.33
N ASP A 36 6.67 9.73 -16.72
CA ASP A 36 6.72 10.86 -15.79
C ASP A 36 7.51 10.62 -14.48
N HIS A 37 8.27 9.54 -14.38
CA HIS A 37 9.10 9.16 -13.23
C HIS A 37 10.60 9.35 -13.48
N PRO A 38 11.31 10.14 -12.65
CA PRO A 38 12.76 10.14 -12.66
C PRO A 38 13.31 9.19 -11.59
N ARG A 39 14.30 8.40 -12.02
CA ARG A 39 15.37 7.77 -11.23
C ARG A 39 14.95 7.06 -9.93
N THR A 40 14.49 5.82 -10.06
CA THR A 40 14.81 4.74 -9.12
C THR A 40 15.57 3.66 -9.86
N ARG A 41 16.68 3.19 -9.28
CA ARG A 41 17.64 2.26 -9.90
C ARG A 41 17.15 0.80 -9.94
N ASP A 42 15.87 0.56 -9.68
CA ASP A 42 15.25 -0.76 -9.62
C ASP A 42 14.16 -0.90 -10.68
N ALA A 43 14.58 -1.18 -11.91
CA ALA A 43 13.72 -1.70 -12.99
C ALA A 43 14.61 -2.43 -13.99
N ALA A 44 15.01 -3.66 -13.67
CA ALA A 44 15.77 -4.51 -14.58
C ALA A 44 14.88 -5.29 -15.57
N ASP A 45 13.54 -5.29 -15.41
CA ASP A 45 12.64 -6.12 -16.22
C ASP A 45 11.39 -5.39 -16.76
N ALA A 46 11.45 -4.06 -16.95
CA ALA A 46 10.41 -3.35 -17.70
C ALA A 46 10.73 -3.40 -19.19
N ALA A 47 9.79 -3.89 -20.00
CA ALA A 47 9.91 -4.05 -21.45
C ALA A 47 10.52 -2.82 -22.14
N LEU A 48 11.49 -3.06 -23.03
CA LEU A 48 12.05 -2.07 -23.94
C LEU A 48 10.92 -1.28 -24.60
N ALA A 49 10.90 0.03 -24.35
CA ALA A 49 10.05 0.96 -25.09
C ALA A 49 10.51 0.96 -26.55
N SER A 50 9.72 0.37 -27.44
CA SER A 50 9.99 0.43 -28.88
C SER A 50 9.92 1.88 -29.35
N LEU A 51 11.00 2.39 -29.91
CA LEU A 51 11.09 3.62 -30.71
C LEU A 51 11.14 3.19 -32.19
N ARG A 52 10.43 3.87 -33.08
CA ARG A 52 10.55 3.65 -34.53
C ARG A 52 11.19 4.90 -35.17
N LEU A 53 12.17 4.68 -36.04
CA LEU A 53 12.81 5.73 -36.85
C LEU A 53 12.71 5.36 -38.34
N PRO A 54 11.52 5.43 -38.95
CA PRO A 54 11.37 5.21 -40.38
C PRO A 54 12.11 6.32 -41.17
N ASN A 55 12.90 5.91 -42.17
CA ASN A 55 13.65 6.76 -43.11
C ASN A 55 14.82 7.58 -42.49
N ALA A 56 15.94 6.89 -42.25
CA ALA A 56 17.30 7.44 -42.09
C ALA A 56 17.40 8.80 -41.37
N ALA A 57 17.30 8.79 -40.04
CA ALA A 57 17.78 9.89 -39.20
C ALA A 57 19.29 10.11 -39.46
N THR A 58 19.70 11.35 -39.69
CA THR A 58 21.13 11.65 -39.85
C THR A 58 21.86 11.43 -38.52
N PRO A 59 23.19 11.24 -38.52
CA PRO A 59 23.97 11.21 -37.28
C PRO A 59 23.72 12.43 -36.38
N HIS A 60 23.41 13.56 -36.99
CA HIS A 60 23.05 14.79 -36.32
C HIS A 60 21.70 14.70 -35.59
N ASP A 61 20.66 14.17 -36.24
CA ASP A 61 19.34 14.00 -35.64
C ASP A 61 19.39 13.01 -34.46
N LEU A 62 20.14 11.92 -34.62
CA LEU A 62 20.38 10.93 -33.57
C LEU A 62 21.13 11.55 -32.38
N ALA A 63 22.14 12.38 -32.64
CA ALA A 63 22.88 13.07 -31.58
C ALA A 63 22.00 14.10 -30.84
N ALA A 64 21.18 14.85 -31.58
CA ALA A 64 20.26 15.82 -31.01
C ALA A 64 19.21 15.15 -30.12
N PHE A 65 18.63 14.05 -30.59
CA PHE A 65 17.63 13.29 -29.85
C PHE A 65 18.22 12.57 -28.63
N ALA A 66 19.41 11.96 -28.77
CA ALA A 66 20.13 11.36 -27.64
C ALA A 66 20.43 12.40 -26.56
N LEU A 67 20.87 13.61 -26.95
CA LEU A 67 21.13 14.67 -25.98
C LEU A 67 19.83 15.16 -25.32
N LEU A 68 18.72 15.27 -26.06
CA LEU A 68 17.41 15.60 -25.50
C LEU A 68 17.00 14.59 -24.43
N LEU A 69 17.04 13.29 -24.74
CA LEU A 69 16.70 12.22 -23.81
C LEU A 69 17.64 12.19 -22.61
N HIS A 70 18.94 12.39 -22.81
CA HIS A 70 19.91 12.53 -21.72
C HIS A 70 19.53 13.65 -20.76
N ARG A 71 19.06 14.80 -21.26
CA ARG A 71 18.63 15.91 -20.41
C ARG A 71 17.36 15.60 -19.63
N TYR A 72 16.37 14.98 -20.25
CA TYR A 72 15.09 14.67 -19.63
C TYR A 72 15.15 13.51 -18.63
N THR A 73 16.02 12.53 -18.88
CA THR A 73 16.13 11.30 -18.04
C THR A 73 17.36 11.30 -17.14
N GLY A 74 18.36 12.11 -17.48
CA GLY A 74 19.67 12.12 -16.85
C GLY A 74 20.50 10.87 -17.14
N GLN A 75 20.09 10.00 -18.07
CA GLN A 75 20.80 8.78 -18.44
C GLN A 75 21.91 9.07 -19.44
N ARG A 76 23.11 8.58 -19.20
CA ARG A 76 24.24 8.74 -20.15
C ARG A 76 24.18 7.71 -21.26
N ARG A 77 23.72 6.48 -20.97
CA ARG A 77 23.60 5.41 -21.95
C ARG A 77 22.12 5.22 -22.29
N LEU A 78 21.81 5.29 -23.57
CA LEU A 78 20.46 5.25 -24.12
C LEU A 78 20.36 4.08 -25.08
N LEU A 79 19.30 3.29 -24.99
CA LEU A 79 18.99 2.24 -25.95
C LEU A 79 17.78 2.70 -26.76
N LEU A 80 17.93 2.75 -28.07
CA LEU A 80 16.90 3.23 -29.00
C LEU A 80 16.59 2.10 -29.98
N ASP A 81 15.33 1.71 -30.12
CA ASP A 81 14.94 0.85 -31.24
C ASP A 81 14.96 1.66 -32.54
N VAL A 82 15.50 1.06 -33.60
CA VAL A 82 15.65 1.69 -34.91
C VAL A 82 15.13 0.73 -35.98
N ASP A 83 14.22 1.23 -36.82
CA ASP A 83 13.70 0.49 -37.97
C ASP A 83 14.45 0.94 -39.23
N LEU A 84 15.40 0.13 -39.67
CA LEU A 84 16.19 0.38 -40.86
C LEU A 84 15.43 -0.22 -42.05
N SER A 85 15.06 0.62 -43.02
CA SER A 85 14.10 0.34 -44.09
C SER A 85 14.46 -0.79 -45.07
N GLU A 86 15.46 -1.63 -44.78
CA GLU A 86 15.83 -2.83 -45.54
C GLU A 86 16.08 -4.07 -44.65
N GLY A 87 15.17 -4.34 -43.70
CA GLY A 87 14.95 -5.71 -43.20
C GLY A 87 15.69 -6.12 -41.93
N GLY A 88 16.09 -5.18 -41.08
CA GLY A 88 16.58 -5.49 -39.73
C GLY A 88 16.08 -4.48 -38.72
N ALA A 89 15.09 -4.86 -37.92
CA ALA A 89 14.83 -4.18 -36.65
C ALA A 89 16.03 -4.43 -35.73
N GLY A 90 16.58 -3.37 -35.11
CA GLY A 90 17.72 -3.49 -34.21
C GLY A 90 17.72 -2.42 -33.13
N ALA A 91 18.30 -2.74 -31.97
CA ALA A 91 18.48 -1.82 -30.86
C ALA A 91 19.84 -1.11 -30.97
N LEU A 92 19.83 0.21 -31.00
CA LEU A 92 21.00 1.07 -31.03
C LEU A 92 21.33 1.59 -29.63
N THR A 93 22.54 1.31 -29.14
CA THR A 93 23.04 1.95 -27.92
C THR A 93 23.78 3.24 -28.25
N LEU A 94 23.31 4.36 -27.73
CA LEU A 94 23.99 5.65 -27.77
C LEU A 94 24.44 6.06 -26.38
N THR A 95 25.71 6.40 -26.22
CA THR A 95 26.22 7.04 -25.01
C THR A 95 26.27 8.55 -25.24
N VAL A 96 26.07 9.36 -24.20
CA VAL A 96 26.24 10.80 -24.17
C VAL A 96 27.26 11.09 -23.06
N GLU A 97 28.45 11.55 -23.44
CA GLU A 97 29.46 12.01 -22.48
C GLU A 97 29.40 13.53 -22.37
N PRO A 98 28.95 14.11 -21.24
CA PRO A 98 28.70 15.56 -21.16
C PRO A 98 29.93 16.43 -21.40
N ASP A 99 31.12 15.91 -21.11
CA ASP A 99 32.38 16.67 -21.16
C ASP A 99 33.13 16.52 -22.49
N GLU A 100 32.64 15.67 -23.40
CA GLU A 100 33.24 15.50 -24.70
C GLU A 100 32.84 16.62 -25.68
N PRO A 101 33.66 16.92 -26.71
CA PRO A 101 33.25 17.86 -27.75
C PRO A 101 32.09 17.28 -28.57
N VAL A 102 31.18 18.14 -29.00
CA VAL A 102 30.06 17.79 -29.90
C VAL A 102 30.50 16.93 -31.08
N SER A 103 31.66 17.18 -31.67
CA SER A 103 32.22 16.41 -32.77
C SER A 103 32.44 14.93 -32.43
N ALA A 104 32.75 14.60 -31.18
CA ALA A 104 32.91 13.22 -30.72
C ALA A 104 31.56 12.50 -30.61
N LEU A 105 30.54 13.18 -30.06
CA LEU A 105 29.17 12.67 -30.05
C LEU A 105 28.66 12.42 -31.49
N LEU A 106 28.85 13.38 -32.39
CA LEU A 106 28.48 13.25 -33.81
C LEU A 106 29.24 12.12 -34.52
N ALA A 107 30.52 11.93 -34.22
CA ALA A 107 31.31 10.83 -34.80
C ALA A 107 30.80 9.46 -34.33
N ARG A 108 30.40 9.32 -33.05
CA ARG A 108 29.82 8.08 -32.54
C ARG A 108 28.46 7.78 -33.18
N THR A 109 27.58 8.77 -33.28
CA THR A 109 26.28 8.57 -33.94
C THR A 109 26.45 8.30 -35.43
N ALA A 110 27.50 8.82 -36.07
CA ALA A 110 27.84 8.50 -37.46
C ALA A 110 28.34 7.06 -37.64
N HIS A 111 29.06 6.51 -36.66
CA HIS A 111 29.50 5.11 -36.69
C HIS A 111 28.35 4.12 -36.45
N ALA A 112 27.31 4.59 -35.75
CA ALA A 112 26.09 3.86 -35.47
C ALA A 112 25.05 3.88 -36.61
N ALA A 113 25.12 4.88 -37.50
CA ALA A 113 24.17 5.06 -38.60
C ALA A 113 24.58 4.20 -39.83
N PRO A 114 23.70 3.36 -40.41
CA PRO A 114 24.10 2.43 -41.48
C PRO A 114 24.48 3.07 -42.83
N HIS A 115 24.15 4.34 -43.12
CA HIS A 115 24.46 4.95 -44.41
C HIS A 115 24.85 6.43 -44.32
N GLN A 116 25.99 6.78 -44.94
CA GLN A 116 26.33 8.16 -45.28
C GLN A 116 25.41 8.63 -46.41
N HIS A 117 24.57 9.64 -46.16
CA HIS A 117 24.06 10.51 -47.22
C HIS A 117 24.70 11.89 -47.10
N SER A 118 25.08 12.41 -48.26
CA SER A 118 25.81 13.65 -48.50
C SER A 118 25.21 14.84 -47.75
N ALA A 119 26.12 15.69 -47.27
CA ALA A 119 25.86 17.03 -46.75
C ALA A 119 25.04 17.90 -47.74
N ASP A 120 24.37 18.90 -47.17
CA ASP A 120 23.53 19.94 -47.77
C ASP A 120 22.04 19.64 -47.99
N THR A 121 21.32 19.40 -46.87
CA THR A 121 19.88 19.72 -46.83
C THR A 121 19.54 20.36 -45.49
N ALA A 122 19.17 21.65 -45.50
CA ALA A 122 18.70 22.34 -44.31
C ALA A 122 17.37 21.72 -43.85
N VAL A 123 17.40 21.01 -42.74
CA VAL A 123 16.23 20.35 -42.13
C VAL A 123 15.36 21.42 -41.47
N ARG A 124 14.07 21.45 -41.79
CA ARG A 124 13.08 22.30 -41.12
C ARG A 124 12.27 21.44 -40.17
N TYR A 125 11.99 21.93 -38.97
CA TYR A 125 11.24 21.18 -37.97
C TYR A 125 9.78 21.61 -38.04
N ALA A 126 8.86 20.69 -38.28
CA ALA A 126 7.43 20.99 -38.38
C ALA A 126 6.70 20.78 -37.03
N ASP A 127 5.71 21.61 -36.74
CA ASP A 127 4.94 21.65 -35.47
C ASP A 127 3.76 20.67 -35.42
N HIS A 128 3.75 19.59 -36.23
CA HIS A 128 2.55 18.78 -36.44
C HIS A 128 2.64 17.37 -35.81
N PRO A 129 1.68 16.98 -34.94
CA PRO A 129 1.53 15.61 -34.44
C PRO A 129 1.30 14.59 -35.57
N VAL A 130 1.94 13.43 -35.50
CA VAL A 130 1.65 12.27 -36.36
C VAL A 130 0.76 11.26 -35.60
N PRO A 131 -0.22 10.59 -36.24
CA PRO A 131 -1.03 9.55 -35.59
C PRO A 131 -0.17 8.41 -35.01
N ALA A 132 -0.49 7.98 -33.79
CA ALA A 132 0.35 7.09 -32.98
C ALA A 132 0.47 5.64 -33.51
N GLY A 133 1.70 5.11 -33.54
CA GLY A 133 2.02 3.68 -33.55
C GLY A 133 2.13 3.09 -32.12
N PRO A 134 2.65 1.85 -31.94
CA PRO A 134 2.81 1.23 -30.62
C PRO A 134 3.87 1.91 -29.71
N ALA A 135 4.75 2.74 -30.29
CA ALA A 135 5.84 3.47 -29.62
C ALA A 135 5.34 4.69 -28.83
N GLU A 136 5.94 5.01 -27.67
CA GLU A 136 5.54 6.14 -26.80
C GLU A 136 5.85 7.53 -27.41
N LEU A 137 7.04 7.67 -28.01
CA LEU A 137 7.48 8.79 -28.84
C LEU A 137 8.07 8.21 -30.12
N GLU A 138 7.88 8.89 -31.25
CA GLU A 138 8.38 8.48 -32.55
C GLU A 138 9.01 9.69 -33.24
N LEU A 139 10.23 9.57 -33.78
CA LEU A 139 10.84 10.63 -34.58
C LEU A 139 10.93 10.12 -36.02
N THR A 140 10.15 10.71 -36.92
CA THR A 140 10.11 10.30 -38.33
C THR A 140 10.61 11.44 -39.21
N ARG A 141 11.08 11.10 -40.40
CA ARG A 141 11.47 12.07 -41.42
C ARG A 141 10.49 12.03 -42.58
N ASP A 142 9.90 13.18 -42.90
CA ASP A 142 9.03 13.38 -44.06
C ASP A 142 9.65 14.46 -44.97
N GLY A 143 10.32 14.03 -46.03
CA GLY A 143 11.09 14.93 -46.91
C GLY A 143 12.23 15.64 -46.16
N THR A 144 12.20 16.98 -46.14
CA THR A 144 13.16 17.82 -45.39
C THR A 144 12.78 17.99 -43.93
N ASP A 145 11.60 17.51 -43.53
CA ASP A 145 11.03 17.82 -42.23
C ASP A 145 11.18 16.65 -41.26
N LEU A 146 11.51 16.97 -40.00
CA LEU A 146 11.46 16.01 -38.89
C LEU A 146 10.10 16.15 -38.20
N LEU A 147 9.42 15.02 -38.02
CA LEU A 147 8.13 14.90 -37.37
C LEU A 147 8.29 14.15 -36.05
N LEU A 148 7.70 14.68 -34.98
CA LEU A 148 7.67 14.07 -33.67
C LEU A 148 6.27 13.48 -33.42
N GLY A 149 6.12 12.17 -33.61
CA GLY A 149 4.95 11.39 -33.23
C GLY A 149 4.96 11.06 -31.73
N TYR A 150 3.78 10.87 -31.15
CA TYR A 150 3.62 10.59 -29.72
C TYR A 150 2.31 9.85 -29.44
N ARG A 151 2.25 9.13 -28.31
CA ARG A 151 0.99 8.57 -27.80
C ARG A 151 0.22 9.63 -27.05
N SER A 152 -0.95 10.00 -27.56
CA SER A 152 -1.84 10.98 -26.92
C SER A 152 -2.38 10.53 -25.55
N SER A 153 -2.29 9.24 -25.21
CA SER A 153 -2.57 8.73 -23.87
C SER A 153 -1.49 9.06 -22.84
N LEU A 154 -0.29 9.46 -23.29
CA LEU A 154 0.88 9.74 -22.44
C LEU A 154 1.34 11.20 -22.54
N PHE A 155 1.25 11.82 -23.72
CA PHE A 155 1.69 13.20 -23.94
C PHE A 155 0.55 14.05 -24.49
N ASP A 156 0.44 15.27 -23.95
CA ASP A 156 -0.39 16.31 -24.55
C ASP A 156 0.36 17.07 -25.65
N GLU A 157 -0.39 17.70 -26.56
CA GLU A 157 0.18 18.47 -27.68
C GLU A 157 1.14 19.59 -27.20
N PRO A 158 0.83 20.38 -26.14
CA PRO A 158 1.76 21.39 -25.64
C PRO A 158 3.11 20.82 -25.19
N THR A 159 3.14 19.63 -24.60
CA THR A 159 4.37 18.98 -24.16
C THR A 159 5.24 18.55 -25.31
N VAL A 160 4.63 17.99 -26.35
CA VAL A 160 5.35 17.54 -27.55
C VAL A 160 5.90 18.74 -28.32
N ARG A 161 5.13 19.82 -28.41
CA ARG A 161 5.59 21.08 -29.02
C ARG A 161 6.85 21.62 -28.34
N ARG A 162 6.88 21.64 -27.00
CA ARG A 162 8.09 22.03 -26.24
C ARG A 162 9.27 21.09 -26.49
N LEU A 163 9.05 19.77 -26.51
CA LEU A 163 10.10 18.81 -26.86
C LEU A 163 10.67 19.07 -28.26
N GLY A 164 9.81 19.43 -29.22
CA GLY A 164 10.23 19.87 -30.56
C GLY A 164 11.07 21.14 -30.55
N ASP A 165 10.69 22.15 -29.75
CA ASP A 165 11.46 23.38 -29.57
C ASP A 165 12.85 23.12 -28.96
N HIS A 166 12.92 22.25 -27.95
CA HIS A 166 14.18 21.84 -27.31
C HIS A 166 15.07 21.06 -28.30
N LEU A 167 14.49 20.15 -29.08
CA LEU A 167 15.21 19.40 -30.11
C LEU A 167 15.83 20.34 -31.15
N ARG A 168 15.09 21.36 -31.61
CA ARG A 168 15.60 22.39 -32.52
C ARG A 168 16.78 23.16 -31.96
N ARG A 169 16.73 23.52 -30.68
CA ARG A 169 17.81 24.26 -30.01
C ARG A 169 19.08 23.42 -29.90
N ILE A 170 18.93 22.16 -29.50
CA ILE A 170 20.05 21.21 -29.47
C ILE A 170 20.66 21.07 -30.86
N ALA A 171 19.84 20.83 -31.89
CA ALA A 171 20.31 20.69 -33.26
C ALA A 171 21.10 21.93 -33.72
N ALA A 172 20.55 23.13 -33.51
CA ALA A 172 21.24 24.37 -33.84
C ALA A 172 22.55 24.56 -33.07
N PHE A 173 22.65 24.05 -31.84
CA PHE A 173 23.89 24.07 -31.05
C PHE A 173 24.93 23.11 -31.63
N LEU A 174 24.52 21.88 -31.97
CA LEU A 174 25.40 20.86 -32.54
C LEU A 174 26.03 21.36 -33.86
N ASP A 175 25.27 22.05 -34.70
CA ASP A 175 25.76 22.66 -35.94
C ASP A 175 26.77 23.79 -35.73
N ARG A 176 26.47 24.71 -34.81
CA ARG A 176 27.24 25.96 -34.64
C ARG A 176 28.49 25.80 -33.79
N ARG A 177 28.57 24.76 -32.96
CA ARG A 177 29.58 24.62 -31.90
C ARG A 177 30.18 23.20 -31.83
N PRO A 178 30.76 22.67 -32.93
CA PRO A 178 31.24 21.28 -32.98
C PRO A 178 32.39 20.97 -32.00
N GLN A 179 33.13 21.98 -31.54
CA GLN A 179 34.23 21.82 -30.59
C GLN A 179 33.83 22.14 -29.13
N ALA A 180 32.60 22.62 -28.89
CA ALA A 180 32.14 22.88 -27.54
C ALA A 180 31.79 21.55 -26.85
N PRO A 181 31.94 21.47 -25.52
CA PRO A 181 31.45 20.35 -24.74
C PRO A 181 29.94 20.14 -24.92
N VAL A 182 29.49 18.89 -25.01
CA VAL A 182 28.07 18.53 -25.17
C VAL A 182 27.19 19.15 -24.08
N HIS A 183 27.70 19.27 -22.85
CA HIS A 183 26.94 19.85 -21.76
C HIS A 183 26.64 21.36 -21.92
N GLU A 184 27.32 22.08 -22.80
CA GLU A 184 27.03 23.49 -23.10
C GLU A 184 25.75 23.66 -23.93
N ALA A 185 25.21 22.59 -24.51
CA ALA A 185 23.91 22.62 -25.19
C ALA A 185 22.80 22.94 -24.18
N ASP A 186 22.36 24.20 -24.18
CA ASP A 186 21.25 24.69 -23.37
C ASP A 186 19.92 24.38 -24.07
N LEU A 187 19.03 23.75 -23.32
CA LEU A 187 17.66 23.48 -23.77
C LEU A 187 16.76 24.70 -23.61
N LEU A 188 17.11 25.58 -22.66
CA LEU A 188 16.24 26.65 -22.20
C LEU A 188 16.22 27.81 -23.18
N GLY A 189 15.05 28.10 -23.73
CA GLY A 189 14.83 29.30 -24.56
C GLY A 189 14.65 30.59 -23.75
N ASP A 190 14.76 31.75 -24.40
CA ASP A 190 14.55 33.06 -23.76
C ASP A 190 13.12 33.20 -23.19
N GLU A 191 12.12 32.68 -23.89
CA GLU A 191 10.72 32.69 -23.43
C GLU A 191 10.51 31.80 -22.19
N GLU A 192 11.02 30.56 -22.20
CA GLU A 192 10.95 29.67 -21.03
C GLU A 192 11.77 30.21 -19.86
N ARG A 193 12.91 30.83 -20.13
CA ARG A 193 13.72 31.52 -19.12
C ARG A 193 12.93 32.65 -18.48
N ALA A 194 12.22 33.46 -19.27
CA ALA A 194 11.34 34.50 -18.75
C ALA A 194 10.17 33.92 -17.94
N LEU A 195 9.57 32.80 -18.38
CA LEU A 195 8.55 32.10 -17.61
C LEU A 195 9.05 31.69 -16.22
N ILE A 196 10.22 31.04 -16.14
CA ILE A 196 10.78 30.56 -14.87
C ILE A 196 11.21 31.73 -13.98
N LEU A 197 11.91 32.72 -14.54
CA LEU A 197 12.49 33.82 -13.76
C LEU A 197 11.48 34.88 -13.34
N SER A 198 10.51 35.18 -14.20
CA SER A 198 9.60 36.31 -14.02
C SER A 198 8.16 35.89 -13.76
N THR A 199 7.64 34.86 -14.41
CA THR A 199 6.21 34.49 -14.27
C THR A 199 5.97 33.51 -13.12
N PHE A 200 6.68 32.39 -13.07
CA PHE A 200 6.51 31.35 -12.04
C PHE A 200 6.99 31.80 -10.66
N ASN A 201 7.91 32.77 -10.64
CA ASN A 201 8.47 33.37 -9.45
C ASN A 201 7.94 34.79 -9.17
N ASP A 202 6.82 35.21 -9.78
CA ASP A 202 6.12 36.47 -9.42
C ASP A 202 5.37 36.33 -8.09
N THR A 203 6.14 36.29 -7.01
CA THR A 203 5.64 36.11 -5.64
C THR A 203 5.79 37.36 -4.78
N SER A 204 6.27 38.47 -5.33
CA SER A 204 6.46 39.71 -4.58
C SER A 204 5.11 40.35 -4.25
N ARG A 205 4.82 40.53 -2.96
CA ARG A 205 3.58 41.17 -2.46
C ARG A 205 3.93 42.20 -1.38
N PRO A 206 3.10 43.21 -1.08
CA PRO A 206 3.37 44.09 0.05
C PRO A 206 3.19 43.35 1.39
N TYR A 207 4.21 43.35 2.25
CA TYR A 207 4.13 42.80 3.62
C TYR A 207 5.11 43.54 4.56
N PRO A 208 4.94 43.47 5.90
CA PRO A 208 5.75 44.23 6.85
C PRO A 208 7.13 43.58 7.10
N ASP A 209 7.99 43.57 6.08
CA ASP A 209 9.30 42.91 6.03
C ASP A 209 10.38 43.48 6.96
N SER A 210 10.13 44.66 7.55
CA SER A 210 10.99 45.34 8.50
C SER A 210 10.56 45.17 9.96
N ALA A 211 9.36 44.64 10.22
CA ALA A 211 8.82 44.51 11.56
C ALA A 211 9.09 43.12 12.16
N GLY A 212 9.46 43.08 13.44
CA GLY A 212 9.56 41.84 14.21
C GLY A 212 8.19 41.33 14.69
N ILE A 213 8.15 40.06 15.10
CA ILE A 213 6.97 39.41 15.67
C ILE A 213 6.40 40.20 16.88
N PRO A 214 7.20 40.69 17.85
CA PRO A 214 6.68 41.44 18.98
C PRO A 214 5.95 42.73 18.58
N ALA A 215 6.45 43.45 17.58
CA ALA A 215 5.84 44.70 17.11
C ALA A 215 4.48 44.44 16.46
N LEU A 216 4.42 43.45 15.56
CA LEU A 216 3.19 43.06 14.87
C LEU A 216 2.16 42.47 15.83
N PHE A 217 2.58 41.69 16.83
CA PHE A 217 1.70 41.22 17.89
C PHE A 217 1.17 42.38 18.74
N GLY A 218 2.04 43.31 19.15
CA GLY A 218 1.65 44.49 19.92
C GLY A 218 0.69 45.42 19.19
N GLU A 219 0.76 45.49 17.84
CA GLU A 219 -0.28 46.14 17.03
C GLU A 219 -1.64 45.45 17.17
N GLN A 220 -1.69 44.11 17.07
CA GLN A 220 -2.93 43.36 17.27
C GLN A 220 -3.49 43.53 18.68
N ALA A 221 -2.62 43.50 19.71
CA ALA A 221 -3.03 43.68 21.10
C ALA A 221 -3.58 45.07 21.40
N ARG A 222 -3.02 46.13 20.79
CA ARG A 222 -3.56 47.49 20.91
C ARG A 222 -4.87 47.67 20.13
N SER A 223 -4.98 47.07 18.95
CA SER A 223 -6.18 47.21 18.11
C SER A 223 -7.37 46.39 18.63
N ASN A 224 -7.13 45.23 19.26
CA ASN A 224 -8.18 44.32 19.72
C ASN A 224 -7.86 43.68 21.09
N PRO A 225 -7.70 44.46 22.16
CA PRO A 225 -7.20 43.97 23.45
C PRO A 225 -8.08 42.89 24.08
N ASP A 226 -9.40 42.99 23.94
CA ASP A 226 -10.36 42.06 24.57
C ASP A 226 -10.61 40.77 23.75
N ALA A 227 -10.10 40.71 22.53
CA ALA A 227 -10.27 39.56 21.67
C ALA A 227 -9.48 38.36 22.20
N THR A 228 -10.02 37.16 22.02
CA THR A 228 -9.36 35.91 22.39
C THR A 228 -8.09 35.69 21.57
N ALA A 229 -6.95 35.49 22.23
CA ALA A 229 -5.69 35.13 21.59
C ALA A 229 -5.41 33.63 21.73
N VAL A 230 -5.53 33.10 22.95
CA VAL A 230 -5.20 31.70 23.27
C VAL A 230 -6.29 31.09 24.14
N THR A 231 -6.65 29.84 23.86
CA THR A 231 -7.49 29.00 24.72
C THR A 231 -6.82 27.66 24.99
N ASP A 232 -6.97 27.16 26.20
CA ASP A 232 -6.57 25.80 26.60
C ASP A 232 -7.53 25.27 27.68
N ARG A 233 -7.20 24.13 28.29
CA ARG A 233 -8.00 23.54 29.39
C ARG A 233 -8.13 24.41 30.65
N SER A 234 -7.21 25.36 30.87
CA SER A 234 -7.17 26.24 32.04
C SER A 234 -8.01 27.50 31.85
N GLY A 235 -8.31 27.87 30.60
CA GLY A 235 -9.20 28.96 30.26
C GLY A 235 -8.79 29.69 28.99
N ARG A 236 -8.93 31.02 29.01
CA ARG A 236 -8.79 31.89 27.85
C ARG A 236 -7.95 33.09 28.22
N LEU A 237 -6.97 33.44 27.39
CA LEU A 237 -6.27 34.72 27.44
C LEU A 237 -6.69 35.61 26.28
N THR A 238 -6.99 36.86 26.59
CA THR A 238 -7.14 37.90 25.57
C THR A 238 -5.79 38.34 25.01
N TYR A 239 -5.80 39.05 23.89
CA TYR A 239 -4.58 39.66 23.36
C TYR A 239 -3.93 40.61 24.37
N GLY A 240 -4.71 41.45 25.07
CA GLY A 240 -4.18 42.36 26.08
C GLY A 240 -3.59 41.65 27.31
N GLU A 241 -4.23 40.58 27.78
CA GLU A 241 -3.74 39.76 28.89
C GLU A 241 -2.45 39.01 28.52
N LEU A 242 -2.41 38.42 27.33
CA LEU A 242 -1.23 37.74 26.80
C LEU A 242 -0.07 38.72 26.59
N ASP A 243 -0.33 39.90 26.04
CA ASP A 243 0.67 40.94 25.81
C ASP A 243 1.33 41.37 27.12
N ALA A 244 0.50 41.64 28.15
CA ALA A 244 0.95 42.03 29.48
C ALA A 244 1.69 40.91 30.21
N ALA A 245 1.27 39.65 30.07
CA ALA A 245 1.97 38.50 30.64
C ALA A 245 3.35 38.31 30.00
N ALA A 246 3.43 38.42 28.67
CA ALA A 246 4.69 38.33 27.95
C ALA A 246 5.64 39.50 28.26
N ASP A 247 5.12 40.72 28.49
CA ASP A 247 5.93 41.86 28.94
C ASP A 247 6.58 41.57 30.31
N ARG A 248 5.79 41.08 31.27
CA ARG A 248 6.31 40.73 32.61
C ARG A 248 7.42 39.68 32.53
N LEU A 249 7.26 38.66 31.68
CA LEU A 249 8.31 37.69 31.42
C LEU A 249 9.54 38.32 30.74
N ALA A 250 9.34 39.20 29.76
CA ALA A 250 10.44 39.88 29.08
C ALA A 250 11.31 40.69 30.04
N HIS A 251 10.70 41.42 30.98
CA HIS A 251 11.41 42.12 32.05
C HIS A 251 12.15 41.18 32.99
N ALA A 252 11.53 40.07 33.40
CA ALA A 252 12.17 39.06 34.23
C ALA A 252 13.38 38.41 33.54
N LEU A 253 13.30 38.14 32.23
CA LEU A 253 14.41 37.64 31.43
C LEU A 253 15.58 38.64 31.40
N ARG A 254 15.31 39.93 31.21
CA ARG A 254 16.34 40.98 31.28
C ARG A 254 16.98 41.06 32.66
N ALA A 255 16.18 41.01 33.72
CA ALA A 255 16.67 41.02 35.09
C ALA A 255 17.53 39.78 35.43
N ALA A 256 17.22 38.63 34.82
CA ALA A 256 18.00 37.40 34.91
C ALA A 256 19.28 37.41 34.03
N GLY A 257 19.55 38.50 33.30
CA GLY A 257 20.76 38.69 32.51
C GLY A 257 20.66 38.29 31.04
N ALA A 258 19.46 38.04 30.51
CA ALA A 258 19.29 37.75 29.08
C ALA A 258 19.56 39.01 28.22
N GLN A 259 20.56 38.93 27.35
CA GLN A 259 20.93 40.03 26.46
C GLN A 259 20.27 39.90 25.09
N HIS A 260 20.22 41.02 24.35
CA HIS A 260 19.61 41.03 23.01
C HIS A 260 20.41 40.10 22.07
N GLY A 261 19.73 39.30 21.25
CA GLY A 261 20.32 38.31 20.37
C GLY A 261 20.74 37.00 21.05
N GLU A 262 20.56 36.86 22.36
CA GLU A 262 20.84 35.60 23.06
C GLU A 262 19.75 34.55 22.84
N ARG A 263 20.10 33.29 23.10
CA ARG A 263 19.18 32.16 23.01
C ARG A 263 18.68 31.79 24.40
N VAL A 264 17.36 31.64 24.52
CA VAL A 264 16.69 31.24 25.76
C VAL A 264 15.97 29.92 25.50
N GLY A 265 16.22 28.93 26.34
CA GLY A 265 15.49 27.65 26.25
C GLY A 265 14.02 27.84 26.61
N LEU A 266 13.12 27.14 25.93
CA LEU A 266 11.68 27.15 26.20
C LEU A 266 11.18 25.70 26.34
N ARG A 267 10.81 25.30 27.56
CA ARG A 267 10.36 23.93 27.89
C ARG A 267 9.05 23.98 28.66
N THR A 268 7.93 23.98 27.95
CA THR A 268 6.58 24.11 28.54
C THR A 268 5.66 22.99 28.04
N TRP A 269 4.54 22.78 28.72
CA TRP A 269 3.43 22.00 28.15
C TRP A 269 2.69 22.82 27.06
N ARG A 270 1.73 22.17 26.37
CA ARG A 270 0.85 22.81 25.38
C ARG A 270 -0.26 23.60 26.08
N THR A 271 0.13 24.62 26.83
CA THR A 271 -0.76 25.53 27.56
C THR A 271 -0.44 26.97 27.20
N ALA A 272 -1.21 27.94 27.68
CA ALA A 272 -0.98 29.36 27.44
C ALA A 272 0.46 29.82 27.79
N ASP A 273 1.09 29.16 28.75
CA ASP A 273 2.51 29.32 29.12
C ASP A 273 3.47 29.20 27.94
N LEU A 274 3.17 28.33 26.97
CA LEU A 274 3.98 28.19 25.76
C LEU A 274 4.04 29.50 24.97
N VAL A 275 2.87 30.12 24.78
CA VAL A 275 2.74 31.35 24.00
C VAL A 275 3.29 32.55 24.78
N VAL A 276 3.03 32.62 26.08
CA VAL A 276 3.64 33.62 26.98
C VAL A 276 5.16 33.51 26.95
N GLY A 277 5.69 32.28 27.07
CA GLY A 277 7.11 31.97 27.02
C GLY A 277 7.76 32.41 25.73
N ALA A 278 7.26 31.95 24.58
CA ALA A 278 7.79 32.32 23.28
C ALA A 278 7.72 33.84 23.05
N LEU A 279 6.57 34.47 23.26
CA LEU A 279 6.41 35.91 23.05
C LEU A 279 7.26 36.75 24.01
N GLY A 280 7.36 36.36 25.28
CA GLY A 280 8.18 37.06 26.27
C GLY A 280 9.67 37.00 25.96
N ILE A 281 10.16 35.85 25.48
CA ILE A 281 11.54 35.71 24.98
C ILE A 281 11.79 36.65 23.80
N LEU A 282 10.87 36.68 22.82
CA LEU A 282 10.99 37.57 21.66
C LEU A 282 10.90 39.05 22.04
N LYS A 283 10.02 39.41 22.99
CA LYS A 283 9.91 40.78 23.54
C LYS A 283 11.16 41.20 24.32
N ALA A 284 11.85 40.26 24.95
CA ALA A 284 13.18 40.49 25.51
C ALA A 284 14.27 40.63 24.43
N GLY A 285 13.93 40.56 23.13
CA GLY A 285 14.88 40.64 22.02
C GLY A 285 15.79 39.43 21.92
N CYS A 286 15.37 38.29 22.47
CA CYS A 286 16.09 37.02 22.45
C CYS A 286 15.42 36.06 21.45
N ALA A 287 16.12 35.00 21.07
CA ALA A 287 15.57 33.90 20.29
C ALA A 287 15.22 32.72 21.20
N TYR A 288 14.07 32.07 20.98
CA TYR A 288 13.72 30.89 21.75
C TYR A 288 14.31 29.60 21.12
N LEU A 289 14.80 28.71 21.98
CA LEU A 289 15.12 27.32 21.64
C LEU A 289 14.00 26.43 22.22
N PRO A 290 13.04 25.97 21.40
CA PRO A 290 11.98 25.10 21.88
C PRO A 290 12.53 23.71 22.24
N LEU A 291 12.18 23.21 23.42
CA LEU A 291 12.61 21.93 23.97
C LEU A 291 11.37 21.10 24.36
N GLU A 292 11.24 19.93 23.74
CA GLU A 292 10.16 18.99 24.08
C GLU A 292 10.36 18.39 25.46
N THR A 293 9.28 18.28 26.23
CA THR A 293 9.29 17.75 27.60
C THR A 293 9.68 16.26 27.64
N GLY A 294 9.38 15.50 26.58
CA GLY A 294 9.73 14.09 26.45
C GLY A 294 11.15 13.79 25.95
N LEU A 295 12.01 14.80 25.71
CA LEU A 295 13.39 14.54 25.27
C LEU A 295 14.24 13.95 26.40
N PRO A 296 15.11 12.95 26.12
CA PRO A 296 16.07 12.45 27.10
C PRO A 296 16.98 13.55 27.65
N ALA A 297 17.35 13.45 28.93
CA ALA A 297 18.21 14.41 29.63
C ALA A 297 19.48 14.76 28.84
N ARG A 298 20.24 13.75 28.41
CA ARG A 298 21.50 13.92 27.67
C ARG A 298 21.31 14.67 26.34
N ARG A 299 20.20 14.45 25.63
CA ARG A 299 19.90 15.17 24.39
C ARG A 299 19.54 16.63 24.69
N THR A 300 18.78 16.88 25.75
CA THR A 300 18.43 18.22 26.21
C THR A 300 19.68 19.01 26.62
N GLU A 301 20.56 18.40 27.41
CA GLU A 301 21.86 18.97 27.81
C GLU A 301 22.71 19.35 26.60
N TRP A 302 22.80 18.45 25.60
CA TRP A 302 23.55 18.73 24.38
C TRP A 302 22.96 19.91 23.59
N LEU A 303 21.64 19.97 23.43
CA LEU A 303 20.96 21.07 22.72
C LEU A 303 21.18 22.42 23.40
N LEU A 304 21.10 22.44 24.74
CA LEU A 304 21.36 23.62 25.56
C LEU A 304 22.82 24.07 25.43
N ALA A 305 23.76 23.12 25.42
CA ALA A 305 25.19 23.40 25.28
C ALA A 305 25.55 23.92 23.88
N ASP A 306 25.08 23.27 22.80
CA ASP A 306 25.34 23.68 21.40
C ASP A 306 24.74 25.07 21.14
N ALA A 307 23.53 25.33 21.66
CA ALA A 307 22.91 26.64 21.62
C ALA A 307 23.46 27.66 22.63
N SER A 308 24.40 27.28 23.50
CA SER A 308 24.96 28.09 24.60
C SER A 308 23.89 28.83 25.42
N VAL A 309 22.83 28.11 25.79
CA VAL A 309 21.70 28.64 26.57
C VAL A 309 22.12 28.87 28.02
N ARG A 310 21.85 30.07 28.55
CA ARG A 310 22.09 30.43 29.97
C ARG A 310 20.83 30.65 30.79
N VAL A 311 19.70 30.85 30.11
CA VAL A 311 18.39 31.04 30.73
C VAL A 311 17.40 30.07 30.11
N LEU A 312 16.64 29.38 30.95
CA LEU A 312 15.60 28.43 30.57
C LEU A 312 14.25 28.93 31.10
N VAL A 313 13.25 29.06 30.23
CA VAL A 313 11.87 29.27 30.63
C VAL A 313 11.16 27.93 30.67
N ALA A 314 10.67 27.52 31.85
CA ALA A 314 9.97 26.26 32.05
C ALA A 314 8.72 26.43 32.92
N SER A 315 7.62 25.78 32.53
CA SER A 315 6.39 25.77 33.34
C SER A 315 6.66 25.09 34.69
N PRO A 316 6.04 25.55 35.80
CA PRO A 316 6.33 25.03 37.15
C PRO A 316 6.21 23.52 37.31
N GLU A 317 5.27 22.91 36.59
CA GLU A 317 4.97 21.47 36.62
C GLU A 317 5.84 20.64 35.67
N VAL A 318 6.70 21.27 34.85
CA VAL A 318 7.60 20.58 33.92
C VAL A 318 8.91 20.25 34.64
N PRO A 319 9.31 18.97 34.74
CA PRO A 319 10.58 18.62 35.36
C PRO A 319 11.77 19.13 34.53
N VAL A 320 12.76 19.64 35.26
CA VAL A 320 14.11 19.97 34.79
C VAL A 320 15.04 18.91 35.37
N ASP A 321 14.93 17.70 34.85
CA ASP A 321 15.56 16.46 35.31
C ASP A 321 16.90 16.17 34.60
N PHE A 322 17.63 17.24 34.27
CA PHE A 322 18.90 17.21 33.54
C PHE A 322 19.87 18.25 34.09
N ALA A 323 21.16 18.09 33.80
CA ALA A 323 22.19 19.02 34.26
C ALA A 323 22.08 20.37 33.52
N PHE A 324 21.83 21.45 34.25
CA PHE A 324 21.79 22.81 33.70
C PHE A 324 22.27 23.83 34.74
N ASP A 325 23.41 24.47 34.46
CA ASP A 325 24.07 25.43 35.36
C ASP A 325 23.54 26.88 35.19
N GLY A 326 22.44 27.06 34.45
CA GLY A 326 21.85 28.36 34.14
C GLY A 326 20.64 28.74 35.02
N THR A 327 20.04 29.90 34.73
CA THR A 327 18.87 30.40 35.46
C THR A 327 17.58 29.82 34.87
N VAL A 328 16.72 29.26 35.72
CA VAL A 328 15.37 28.80 35.33
C VAL A 328 14.33 29.83 35.76
N LEU A 329 13.48 30.26 34.83
CA LEU A 329 12.34 31.15 35.08
C LEU A 329 11.02 30.47 34.69
N HIS A 330 9.92 30.91 35.29
CA HIS A 330 8.58 30.49 34.88
C HIS A 330 7.98 31.45 33.86
N PRO A 331 7.07 31.00 32.97
CA PRO A 331 6.39 31.88 32.02
C PRO A 331 5.54 32.97 32.69
N THR A 332 4.97 32.68 33.86
CA THR A 332 4.04 33.55 34.60
C THR A 332 4.51 33.80 36.04
N GLY A 333 3.77 34.62 36.80
CA GLY A 333 4.04 34.89 38.22
C GLY A 333 5.00 36.06 38.51
N HIS A 334 5.50 36.75 37.49
CA HIS A 334 6.38 37.91 37.64
C HIS A 334 5.60 39.20 37.98
N PRO A 335 6.19 40.14 38.75
CA PRO A 335 5.55 41.42 39.06
C PRO A 335 5.42 42.31 37.81
N SER A 336 4.47 43.24 37.85
CA SER A 336 4.33 44.25 36.79
C SER A 336 5.56 45.16 36.77
N PRO A 337 6.14 45.45 35.59
CA PRO A 337 7.29 46.34 35.48
C PRO A 337 6.91 47.78 35.88
N HIS A 338 7.91 48.55 36.33
CA HIS A 338 7.72 49.98 36.59
C HIS A 338 7.52 50.73 35.26
N PRO A 339 6.58 51.70 35.18
CA PRO A 339 6.26 52.42 33.93
C PRO A 339 7.41 53.14 33.24
N ALA A 340 8.54 53.36 33.93
CA ALA A 340 9.72 54.05 33.43
C ALA A 340 10.75 53.14 32.74
N GLU A 341 10.63 51.82 32.88
CA GLU A 341 11.49 50.85 32.17
C GLU A 341 10.83 50.47 30.85
N HIS A 342 10.99 51.30 29.81
CA HIS A 342 10.68 50.84 28.46
C HIS A 342 11.77 49.87 28.01
N LEU A 343 11.38 48.64 27.63
CA LEU A 343 12.29 47.70 26.96
C LEU A 343 12.85 48.39 25.70
N THR A 344 14.16 48.63 25.68
CA THR A 344 14.82 49.37 24.59
C THR A 344 14.89 48.53 23.31
N GLY A 345 14.22 49.01 22.27
CA GLY A 345 14.36 48.64 20.86
C GLY A 345 13.52 47.42 20.42
N PRO A 346 12.56 47.56 19.48
CA PRO A 346 11.88 46.39 18.92
C PRO A 346 12.90 45.49 18.21
N ALA A 347 12.76 44.16 18.35
CA ALA A 347 13.56 43.20 17.59
C ALA A 347 13.49 43.55 16.09
N SER A 348 14.65 43.67 15.45
CA SER A 348 14.77 43.88 14.02
C SER A 348 14.25 42.65 13.29
N ALA A 349 13.68 42.84 12.10
CA ALA A 349 13.27 41.70 11.26
C ALA A 349 14.43 40.73 10.94
N ALA A 350 15.68 41.21 10.96
CA ALA A 350 16.86 40.39 10.73
C ALA A 350 17.31 39.58 11.96
N ASP A 351 16.80 39.88 13.16
CA ASP A 351 17.16 39.19 14.40
C ASP A 351 16.59 37.77 14.42
N LEU A 352 17.22 36.89 15.20
CA LEU A 352 16.75 35.52 15.36
C LEU A 352 15.44 35.51 16.15
N ALA A 353 14.45 34.80 15.62
CA ALA A 353 13.23 34.48 16.34
C ALA A 353 13.39 33.17 17.11
N TYR A 354 13.89 32.13 16.45
CA TYR A 354 14.10 30.82 17.07
C TYR A 354 15.21 30.01 16.40
N ILE A 355 15.63 28.95 17.11
CA ILE A 355 16.50 27.92 16.56
C ILE A 355 15.79 26.58 16.62
N CYS A 356 15.68 25.91 15.48
CA CYS A 356 15.11 24.57 15.38
C CYS A 356 16.21 23.59 14.97
N TYR A 357 16.36 22.49 15.69
CA TYR A 357 17.37 21.48 15.34
C TYR A 357 16.81 20.45 14.37
N THR A 358 17.57 20.20 13.31
CA THR A 358 17.31 19.14 12.34
C THR A 358 18.44 18.11 12.38
N SER A 359 18.22 16.93 11.81
CA SER A 359 19.28 15.93 11.67
C SER A 359 20.34 16.41 10.66
N GLY A 360 21.63 16.13 10.93
CA GLY A 360 22.75 16.59 10.10
C GLY A 360 23.45 15.47 9.34
N THR A 361 23.92 15.79 8.12
CA THR A 361 24.64 14.88 7.21
C THR A 361 25.91 14.28 7.82
N THR A 362 26.52 14.97 8.79
CA THR A 362 27.72 14.53 9.54
C THR A 362 27.40 13.72 10.80
N GLY A 363 26.13 13.38 11.01
CA GLY A 363 25.63 12.64 12.16
C GLY A 363 25.55 13.45 13.47
N GLN A 364 25.53 14.78 13.37
CA GLN A 364 25.24 15.68 14.50
C GLN A 364 24.02 16.54 14.16
N PRO A 365 23.10 16.79 15.10
CA PRO A 365 22.03 17.75 14.87
C PRO A 365 22.59 19.11 14.46
N LYS A 366 21.86 19.81 13.58
CA LYS A 366 22.22 21.15 13.11
C LYS A 366 21.10 22.13 13.48
N GLY A 367 21.45 23.17 14.23
CA GLY A 367 20.51 24.23 14.61
C GLY A 367 20.27 25.16 13.44
N VAL A 368 19.06 25.20 12.90
CA VAL A 368 18.65 26.14 11.84
C VAL A 368 18.28 27.47 12.48
N GLU A 369 18.98 28.53 12.08
CA GLU A 369 18.81 29.87 12.62
C GLU A 369 17.72 30.65 11.86
N VAL A 370 16.51 30.73 12.42
CA VAL A 370 15.35 31.36 11.78
C VAL A 370 15.15 32.78 12.32
N THR A 371 14.98 33.73 11.41
CA THR A 371 14.81 35.16 11.74
C THR A 371 13.34 35.56 11.86
N HIS A 372 13.07 36.70 12.49
CA HIS A 372 11.73 37.29 12.52
C HIS A 372 11.15 37.49 11.12
N ARG A 373 11.95 37.99 10.16
CA ARG A 373 11.52 38.17 8.77
C ARG A 373 11.05 36.87 8.16
N ASN A 374 11.76 35.77 8.39
CA ASN A 374 11.38 34.47 7.86
C ASN A 374 10.00 34.03 8.36
N VAL A 375 9.72 34.23 9.65
CA VAL A 375 8.41 33.92 10.24
C VAL A 375 7.32 34.84 9.70
N VAL A 376 7.58 36.15 9.65
CA VAL A 376 6.62 37.15 9.16
C VAL A 376 6.26 36.89 7.70
N ARG A 377 7.24 36.50 6.88
CA ARG A 377 7.06 36.08 5.49
C ARG A 377 6.09 34.91 5.37
N LEU A 378 6.22 33.91 6.25
CA LEU A 378 5.37 32.72 6.23
C LEU A 378 3.89 33.03 6.51
N VAL A 379 3.58 34.11 7.24
CA VAL A 379 2.24 34.34 7.80
C VAL A 379 1.60 35.69 7.49
N LYS A 380 2.29 36.61 6.81
CA LYS A 380 1.76 37.91 6.39
C LYS A 380 1.80 38.05 4.87
N GLY A 381 0.71 38.54 4.28
CA GLY A 381 0.66 38.85 2.84
C GLY A 381 0.70 37.60 1.94
N THR A 382 0.30 36.45 2.45
CA THR A 382 0.31 35.15 1.75
C THR A 382 -1.09 34.54 1.73
N ASP A 383 -1.31 33.54 0.87
CA ASP A 383 -2.65 33.10 0.47
C ASP A 383 -2.84 31.59 0.46
N TYR A 384 -1.90 30.78 0.94
CA TYR A 384 -2.05 29.31 1.00
C TYR A 384 -3.17 28.87 1.97
N VAL A 385 -3.45 29.70 2.98
CA VAL A 385 -4.69 29.67 3.78
C VAL A 385 -5.26 31.08 3.88
N ARG A 386 -6.52 31.22 4.31
CA ARG A 386 -7.11 32.55 4.55
C ARG A 386 -6.63 33.11 5.88
N PHE A 387 -5.67 34.03 5.81
CA PHE A 387 -5.24 34.83 6.96
C PHE A 387 -6.26 35.93 7.28
N GLY A 388 -6.52 36.14 8.58
CA GLY A 388 -7.48 37.13 9.07
C GLY A 388 -8.73 36.50 9.72
N ARG A 389 -9.60 37.34 10.29
CA ARG A 389 -10.73 36.84 11.10
C ARG A 389 -11.87 36.23 10.24
N PRO A 390 -12.49 35.12 10.68
CA PRO A 390 -12.04 34.22 11.76
C PRO A 390 -10.92 33.29 11.25
N LEU A 391 -9.77 33.30 11.93
CA LEU A 391 -8.70 32.32 11.79
C LEU A 391 -8.48 31.71 13.18
N ARG A 392 -8.85 30.44 13.32
CA ARG A 392 -8.68 29.68 14.56
C ARG A 392 -7.89 28.42 14.25
N VAL A 393 -6.74 28.27 14.89
CA VAL A 393 -5.81 27.18 14.63
C VAL A 393 -5.63 26.36 15.89
N LEU A 394 -5.69 25.04 15.74
CA LEU A 394 -5.29 24.09 16.77
C LEU A 394 -3.90 23.58 16.38
N PRO A 395 -2.83 23.94 17.10
CA PRO A 395 -1.50 23.43 16.80
C PRO A 395 -1.47 21.91 17.02
N THR A 396 -0.96 21.15 16.06
CA THR A 396 -0.74 19.71 16.14
C THR A 396 0.73 19.34 16.13
N GLY A 397 1.57 20.20 15.54
CA GLY A 397 3.01 20.00 15.47
C GLY A 397 3.69 20.08 16.83
N SER A 398 4.80 19.37 16.96
CA SER A 398 5.72 19.55 18.09
C SER A 398 6.34 20.95 18.02
N ILE A 399 6.51 21.59 19.18
CA ILE A 399 7.03 22.97 19.28
C ILE A 399 8.51 23.03 18.88
N ALA A 400 9.23 21.90 19.02
CA ALA A 400 10.61 21.77 18.58
C ALA A 400 10.77 21.71 17.04
N PHE A 401 9.69 21.75 16.28
CA PHE A 401 9.72 21.82 14.82
C PHE A 401 9.14 23.13 14.27
N ASP A 402 9.58 23.48 13.07
CA ASP A 402 9.24 24.71 12.34
C ASP A 402 7.76 24.83 11.97
N ALA A 403 7.13 23.72 11.61
CA ALA A 403 5.77 23.33 11.97
C ALA A 403 4.95 24.36 12.78
N SER A 404 5.29 24.46 14.06
CA SER A 404 4.61 25.26 15.08
C SER A 404 4.64 26.77 14.79
N THR A 405 5.56 27.22 13.93
CA THR A 405 5.69 28.63 13.54
C THR A 405 4.42 29.14 12.88
N PHE A 406 3.90 28.40 11.89
CA PHE A 406 2.62 28.74 11.27
C PHE A 406 1.48 28.64 12.29
N GLU A 407 1.47 27.57 13.09
CA GLU A 407 0.37 27.27 14.01
C GLU A 407 0.19 28.33 15.11
N LEU A 408 1.30 28.92 15.57
CA LEU A 408 1.29 29.98 16.59
C LEU A 408 1.21 31.37 15.95
N TRP A 409 2.15 31.72 15.08
CA TRP A 409 2.28 33.09 14.60
C TRP A 409 1.31 33.42 13.46
N GLY A 410 0.80 32.40 12.75
CA GLY A 410 -0.24 32.50 11.74
C GLY A 410 -1.49 33.21 12.25
N PRO A 411 -2.19 32.65 13.24
CA PRO A 411 -3.34 33.30 13.87
C PRO A 411 -2.94 34.57 14.64
N LEU A 412 -1.89 34.53 15.48
CA LEU A 412 -1.60 35.61 16.43
C LEU A 412 -1.17 36.93 15.76
N LEU A 413 -0.54 36.88 14.60
CA LEU A 413 -0.13 38.09 13.85
C LEU A 413 -1.21 38.59 12.87
N ASN A 414 -2.35 37.90 12.78
CA ASN A 414 -3.46 38.22 11.90
C ASN A 414 -4.79 38.37 12.65
N GLY A 415 -4.73 38.54 13.98
CA GLY A 415 -5.89 38.76 14.82
C GLY A 415 -6.78 37.53 15.03
N GLY A 416 -6.29 36.33 14.70
CA GLY A 416 -6.93 35.04 14.96
C GLY A 416 -6.73 34.53 16.38
N SER A 417 -6.96 33.25 16.63
CA SER A 417 -6.73 32.61 17.93
C SER A 417 -6.07 31.23 17.81
N VAL A 418 -5.33 30.85 18.83
CA VAL A 418 -4.71 29.53 19.01
C VAL A 418 -5.49 28.75 20.05
N HIS A 419 -5.85 27.50 19.75
CA HIS A 419 -6.44 26.58 20.71
C HIS A 419 -5.50 25.42 21.00
N LEU A 420 -5.05 25.29 22.26
CA LEU A 420 -4.08 24.29 22.66
C LEU A 420 -4.76 23.12 23.36
N VAL A 421 -4.37 21.91 22.95
CA VAL A 421 -4.83 20.64 23.51
C VAL A 421 -3.63 19.73 23.76
N ASP A 422 -3.83 18.73 24.62
CA ASP A 422 -2.83 17.71 24.90
C ASP A 422 -2.58 16.80 23.69
N SER A 423 -1.37 16.24 23.59
CA SER A 423 -0.97 15.39 22.46
C SER A 423 -1.85 14.16 22.27
N ASP A 424 -2.39 13.58 23.35
CA ASP A 424 -3.27 12.41 23.27
C ASP A 424 -4.58 12.73 22.51
N VAL A 425 -5.07 13.97 22.59
CA VAL A 425 -6.25 14.42 21.86
C VAL A 425 -5.96 14.52 20.35
N ILE A 426 -4.75 14.95 19.98
CA ILE A 426 -4.34 15.10 18.58
C ILE A 426 -4.24 13.74 17.87
N LEU A 427 -3.92 12.66 18.60
CA LEU A 427 -3.69 11.32 18.04
C LEU A 427 -4.97 10.46 17.91
N ASP A 428 -6.10 10.93 18.47
CA ASP A 428 -7.42 10.29 18.39
C ASP A 428 -8.36 11.17 17.55
N ALA A 429 -8.78 10.65 16.38
CA ALA A 429 -9.59 11.40 15.44
C ALA A 429 -10.96 11.82 16.01
N ARG A 430 -11.57 11.02 16.89
CA ARG A 430 -12.87 11.36 17.50
C ARG A 430 -12.70 12.42 18.57
N ALA A 431 -11.65 12.32 19.38
CA ALA A 431 -11.33 13.34 20.39
C ALA A 431 -10.99 14.67 19.70
N LEU A 432 -10.11 14.63 18.69
CA LEU A 432 -9.76 15.79 17.87
C LEU A 432 -11.00 16.40 17.22
N GLY A 433 -11.84 15.61 16.57
CA GLY A 433 -13.06 16.10 15.91
C GLY A 433 -14.02 16.84 16.86
N ARG A 434 -14.13 16.39 18.12
CA ARG A 434 -14.91 17.12 19.14
C ARG A 434 -14.32 18.48 19.45
N GLU A 435 -13.01 18.58 19.63
CA GLU A 435 -12.34 19.86 19.89
C GLU A 435 -12.44 20.81 18.69
N LEU A 436 -12.26 20.29 17.47
CA LEU A 436 -12.39 21.09 16.24
C LEU A 436 -13.78 21.72 16.13
N ALA A 437 -14.83 20.95 16.43
CA ALA A 437 -16.21 21.43 16.41
C ALA A 437 -16.53 22.36 17.60
N ALA A 438 -16.12 22.01 18.82
CA ALA A 438 -16.45 22.78 20.02
C ALA A 438 -15.84 24.20 20.03
N HIS A 439 -14.71 24.38 19.35
CA HIS A 439 -13.98 25.66 19.31
C HIS A 439 -14.05 26.36 17.94
N ASP A 440 -14.91 25.87 17.02
CA ASP A 440 -15.00 26.23 15.60
C ASP A 440 -13.61 26.45 14.96
N ILE A 441 -12.72 25.47 15.09
CA ILE A 441 -11.40 25.53 14.48
C ILE A 441 -11.57 25.63 12.97
N THR A 442 -10.90 26.60 12.34
CA THR A 442 -11.05 26.86 10.90
C THR A 442 -9.96 26.22 10.09
N THR A 443 -8.77 26.08 10.68
CA THR A 443 -7.57 25.69 9.94
C THR A 443 -6.75 24.74 10.78
N LEU A 444 -6.35 23.63 10.17
CA LEU A 444 -5.49 22.63 10.78
C LEU A 444 -4.31 22.38 9.84
N TRP A 445 -3.12 22.14 10.41
CA TRP A 445 -1.98 21.63 9.67
C TRP A 445 -1.55 20.30 10.27
N LEU A 446 -1.29 19.31 9.43
CA LEU A 446 -0.90 17.95 9.81
C LEU A 446 0.31 17.48 8.99
N THR A 447 1.13 16.63 9.59
CA THR A 447 2.08 15.84 8.80
C THR A 447 1.34 14.77 8.00
N SER A 448 1.83 14.40 6.81
CA SER A 448 1.17 13.42 5.95
C SER A 448 0.86 12.08 6.66
N PRO A 449 1.76 11.51 7.50
CA PRO A 449 1.46 10.29 8.23
C PRO A 449 0.37 10.45 9.29
N LEU A 450 0.40 11.55 10.05
CA LEU A 450 -0.64 11.83 11.06
C LEU A 450 -1.99 12.05 10.40
N PHE A 451 -2.02 12.77 9.27
CA PHE A 451 -3.22 12.91 8.44
C PHE A 451 -3.76 11.54 7.99
N ASN A 452 -2.91 10.67 7.44
CA ASN A 452 -3.34 9.33 7.01
C ASN A 452 -3.93 8.53 8.18
N GLN A 453 -3.25 8.52 9.32
CA GLN A 453 -3.72 7.83 10.54
C GLN A 453 -5.09 8.34 10.98
N LEU A 454 -5.27 9.66 11.06
CA LEU A 454 -6.52 10.26 11.52
C LEU A 454 -7.67 10.07 10.50
N VAL A 455 -7.38 10.12 9.20
CA VAL A 455 -8.35 9.79 8.15
C VAL A 455 -8.81 8.33 8.24
N GLU A 456 -7.89 7.41 8.55
CA GLU A 456 -8.22 5.99 8.69
C GLU A 456 -9.05 5.72 9.95
N GLN A 457 -8.79 6.44 11.05
CA GLN A 457 -9.62 6.37 12.26
C GLN A 457 -11.01 6.98 12.05
N ASP A 458 -11.07 8.21 11.53
CA ASP A 458 -12.31 8.93 11.22
C ASP A 458 -12.06 10.14 10.29
N ALA A 459 -12.26 9.96 8.99
CA ALA A 459 -12.15 11.03 8.01
C ALA A 459 -13.13 12.20 8.24
N THR A 460 -14.20 12.01 9.00
CA THR A 460 -15.18 13.07 9.32
C THR A 460 -14.75 13.96 10.47
N ALA A 461 -13.66 13.62 11.18
CA ALA A 461 -13.09 14.43 12.25
C ALA A 461 -12.77 15.86 11.81
N PHE A 462 -12.46 16.05 10.52
CA PHE A 462 -12.10 17.34 9.93
C PHE A 462 -13.29 18.18 9.45
N ARG A 463 -14.54 17.74 9.69
CA ARG A 463 -15.73 18.50 9.31
C ARG A 463 -15.76 19.86 10.01
N GLY A 464 -16.13 20.89 9.26
CA GLY A 464 -16.16 22.28 9.75
C GLY A 464 -14.84 23.04 9.52
N LEU A 465 -13.74 22.36 9.21
CA LEU A 465 -12.52 23.03 8.76
C LEU A 465 -12.77 23.73 7.42
N ARG A 466 -12.16 24.91 7.27
CA ARG A 466 -12.09 25.66 6.02
C ARG A 466 -10.85 25.26 5.22
N GLU A 467 -9.71 25.13 5.89
CA GLU A 467 -8.46 24.68 5.26
C GLU A 467 -7.81 23.57 6.09
N LEU A 468 -7.40 22.50 5.41
CA LEU A 468 -6.60 21.41 5.97
C LEU A 468 -5.27 21.35 5.22
N VAL A 469 -4.21 21.84 5.84
CA VAL A 469 -2.86 21.79 5.28
C VAL A 469 -2.23 20.45 5.65
N VAL A 470 -1.68 19.72 4.68
CA VAL A 470 -1.02 18.44 4.88
C VAL A 470 0.36 18.51 4.24
N GLY A 471 1.40 18.07 4.93
CA GLY A 471 2.75 18.17 4.38
C GLY A 471 3.81 17.42 5.16
N GLY A 472 5.07 17.72 4.89
CA GLY A 472 6.20 17.09 5.57
C GLY A 472 6.63 15.75 4.96
N ASP A 473 5.77 15.02 4.25
CA ASP A 473 6.10 13.81 3.46
C ASP A 473 5.21 13.68 2.22
N ALA A 474 5.47 12.71 1.33
CA ALA A 474 4.59 12.42 0.20
C ALA A 474 3.16 12.10 0.67
N LEU A 475 2.16 12.71 0.05
CA LEU A 475 0.76 12.54 0.41
C LEU A 475 0.21 11.23 -0.18
N SER A 476 -0.65 10.55 0.57
CA SER A 476 -1.40 9.40 0.08
C SER A 476 -2.65 9.87 -0.67
N SER A 477 -2.72 9.58 -1.97
CA SER A 477 -3.89 9.90 -2.79
C SER A 477 -5.18 9.28 -2.25
N VAL A 478 -5.10 8.07 -1.72
CA VAL A 478 -6.23 7.38 -1.08
C VAL A 478 -6.78 8.17 0.11
N HIS A 479 -5.92 8.56 1.05
CA HIS A 479 -6.36 9.30 2.24
C HIS A 479 -6.82 10.73 1.90
N VAL A 480 -6.19 11.38 0.93
CA VAL A 480 -6.65 12.67 0.40
C VAL A 480 -8.04 12.55 -0.21
N ALA A 481 -8.30 11.52 -1.04
CA ALA A 481 -9.61 11.27 -1.62
C ALA A 481 -10.68 11.00 -0.55
N LYS A 482 -10.35 10.21 0.49
CA LYS A 482 -11.23 9.96 1.65
C LYS A 482 -11.58 11.26 2.36
N ALA A 483 -10.59 12.09 2.70
CA ALA A 483 -10.81 13.36 3.38
C ALA A 483 -11.62 14.36 2.54
N MET A 484 -11.33 14.48 1.23
CA MET A 484 -12.11 15.32 0.32
C MET A 484 -13.58 14.89 0.24
N THR A 485 -13.84 13.58 0.32
CA THR A 485 -15.20 13.03 0.26
C THR A 485 -15.93 13.23 1.59
N ALA A 486 -15.26 13.02 2.72
CA ALA A 486 -15.83 13.17 4.06
C ALA A 486 -16.05 14.64 4.46
N CYS A 487 -15.21 15.54 3.94
CA CYS A 487 -15.16 16.96 4.27
C CYS A 487 -15.17 17.84 3.02
N PRO A 488 -16.26 17.84 2.21
CA PRO A 488 -16.32 18.55 0.93
C PRO A 488 -16.24 20.09 1.06
N GLY A 489 -16.48 20.63 2.26
CA GLY A 489 -16.34 22.06 2.55
C GLY A 489 -14.92 22.51 2.88
N ALA A 490 -13.99 21.58 3.11
CA ALA A 490 -12.60 21.88 3.46
C ALA A 490 -11.72 21.93 2.20
N THR A 491 -10.88 22.97 2.09
CA THR A 491 -9.82 23.01 1.07
C THR A 491 -8.60 22.27 1.58
N LEU A 492 -8.20 21.19 0.91
CA LEU A 492 -6.97 20.48 1.21
C LEU A 492 -5.79 21.17 0.52
N VAL A 493 -4.72 21.42 1.26
CA VAL A 493 -3.53 22.12 0.77
C VAL A 493 -2.30 21.27 1.05
N ASN A 494 -1.56 20.89 0.01
CA ASN A 494 -0.24 20.28 0.18
C ASN A 494 0.78 21.37 0.52
N GLY A 495 1.48 21.24 1.66
CA GLY A 495 2.52 22.15 2.11
C GLY A 495 3.91 21.54 2.00
N TYR A 496 4.78 22.13 1.18
CA TYR A 496 6.17 21.71 1.03
C TYR A 496 7.13 22.82 1.45
N GLY A 497 8.11 22.47 2.27
CA GLY A 497 9.27 23.31 2.56
C GLY A 497 10.23 22.61 3.51
N PRO A 498 11.55 22.84 3.37
CA PRO A 498 12.52 22.48 4.38
C PRO A 498 12.58 23.53 5.50
N THR A 499 13.06 23.13 6.67
CA THR A 499 13.27 24.05 7.82
C THR A 499 14.20 25.20 7.49
N GLU A 500 15.18 24.99 6.62
CA GLU A 500 16.09 26.03 6.15
C GLU A 500 15.43 27.10 5.26
N ASN A 501 14.18 26.90 4.84
CA ASN A 501 13.36 27.91 4.17
C ASN A 501 12.01 28.15 4.90
N THR A 502 11.99 27.87 6.20
CA THR A 502 10.93 28.22 7.17
C THR A 502 9.54 27.65 6.83
N THR A 503 9.34 26.37 7.15
CA THR A 503 8.07 25.63 7.06
C THR A 503 7.54 25.43 5.63
N PHE A 504 7.04 26.47 4.96
CA PHE A 504 6.46 26.37 3.61
C PHE A 504 7.18 27.26 2.62
N SER A 505 7.62 26.64 1.54
CA SER A 505 8.23 27.27 0.37
C SER A 505 7.30 27.21 -0.83
N LEU A 506 6.67 26.05 -1.03
CA LEU A 506 5.68 25.81 -2.06
C LEU A 506 4.40 25.23 -1.46
N THR A 507 3.25 25.58 -2.04
CA THR A 507 1.97 24.99 -1.66
C THR A 507 1.11 24.69 -2.87
N HIS A 508 0.30 23.63 -2.78
CA HIS A 508 -0.67 23.25 -3.81
C HIS A 508 -2.06 23.09 -3.19
N ARG A 509 -3.07 23.77 -3.75
CA ARG A 509 -4.48 23.47 -3.42
C ARG A 509 -4.88 22.22 -4.18
N ILE A 510 -5.10 21.14 -3.46
CA ILE A 510 -5.33 19.83 -4.05
C ILE A 510 -6.74 19.77 -4.61
N THR A 511 -6.86 19.31 -5.86
CA THR A 511 -8.12 19.03 -6.55
C THR A 511 -8.26 17.53 -6.80
N ARG A 512 -9.45 17.08 -7.23
CA ARG A 512 -9.65 15.65 -7.56
C ARG A 512 -8.81 15.19 -8.75
N ASP A 513 -8.45 16.10 -9.65
CA ASP A 513 -7.62 15.79 -10.81
C ASP A 513 -6.16 15.47 -10.41
N ASP A 514 -5.74 15.87 -9.21
CA ASP A 514 -4.40 15.62 -8.67
C ASP A 514 -4.25 14.24 -8.01
N LEU A 515 -5.33 13.45 -7.86
CA LEU A 515 -5.29 12.18 -7.12
C LEU A 515 -4.41 11.12 -7.77
N GLY A 516 -4.15 11.21 -9.08
CA GLY A 516 -3.16 10.36 -9.74
C GLY A 516 -1.74 10.65 -9.27
N ARG A 517 -1.43 11.93 -9.02
CA ARG A 517 -0.11 12.39 -8.57
C ARG A 517 -0.18 13.81 -7.99
N ILE A 518 -0.02 13.93 -6.67
CA ILE A 518 -0.18 15.21 -5.97
C ILE A 518 1.11 16.04 -6.06
N PRO A 519 1.10 17.22 -6.71
CA PRO A 519 2.28 18.07 -6.82
C PRO A 519 2.55 18.84 -5.52
N ILE A 520 3.76 19.42 -5.40
CA ILE A 520 4.14 20.28 -4.25
C ILE A 520 3.78 21.75 -4.47
N GLY A 521 3.38 22.12 -5.70
CA GLY A 521 2.67 23.37 -5.96
C GLY A 521 3.55 24.51 -6.41
N ARG A 522 3.11 25.73 -6.11
CA ARG A 522 3.78 26.97 -6.52
C ARG A 522 4.51 27.63 -5.35
N PRO A 523 5.57 28.41 -5.60
CA PRO A 523 6.21 29.19 -4.54
C PRO A 523 5.18 30.11 -3.86
N ILE A 524 5.17 30.16 -2.53
CA ILE A 524 4.29 31.07 -1.79
C ILE A 524 4.82 32.51 -1.87
N ALA A 525 4.02 33.50 -1.44
CA ALA A 525 4.46 34.90 -1.43
C ALA A 525 5.87 35.06 -0.84
N HIS A 526 6.72 35.85 -1.50
CA HIS A 526 8.14 36.08 -1.13
C HIS A 526 9.01 34.82 -1.07
N SER A 527 8.63 33.79 -1.82
CA SER A 527 9.46 32.62 -2.07
C SER A 527 9.80 32.57 -3.54
N THR A 528 10.99 32.10 -3.85
CA THR A 528 11.32 31.68 -5.21
C THR A 528 11.72 30.21 -5.20
N ALA A 529 11.51 29.55 -6.33
CA ALA A 529 11.98 28.20 -6.58
C ALA A 529 12.72 28.15 -7.91
N TYR A 530 13.80 27.39 -7.95
CA TYR A 530 14.57 27.13 -9.16
C TYR A 530 14.88 25.65 -9.22
N VAL A 531 14.62 25.02 -10.36
CA VAL A 531 15.05 23.64 -10.62
C VAL A 531 16.36 23.74 -11.37
N LEU A 532 17.45 23.27 -10.77
CA LEU A 532 18.81 23.45 -11.28
C LEU A 532 19.46 22.13 -11.67
N ASP A 533 20.28 22.14 -12.71
CA ASP A 533 21.14 21.01 -13.06
C ASP A 533 22.36 20.89 -12.12
N ASP A 534 23.17 19.85 -12.30
CA ASP A 534 24.37 19.61 -11.48
C ASP A 534 25.44 20.72 -11.60
N ARG A 535 25.31 21.63 -12.56
CA ARG A 535 26.18 22.80 -12.77
C ARG A 535 25.54 24.10 -12.26
N GLY A 536 24.37 24.04 -11.62
CA GLY A 536 23.66 25.20 -11.09
C GLY A 536 22.95 26.03 -12.15
N ARG A 537 22.67 25.48 -13.34
CA ARG A 537 21.93 26.17 -14.41
C ARG A 537 20.45 25.81 -14.35
N LEU A 538 19.58 26.73 -14.78
CA LEU A 538 18.14 26.50 -14.82
C LEU A 538 17.78 25.31 -15.74
N CYS A 539 17.00 24.37 -15.21
CA CYS A 539 16.35 23.34 -16.01
C CYS A 539 15.10 23.92 -16.71
N PRO A 540 14.85 23.57 -17.99
CA PRO A 540 13.59 23.89 -18.67
C PRO A 540 12.37 23.25 -18.03
N VAL A 541 11.19 23.69 -18.49
CA VAL A 541 9.91 23.09 -18.11
C VAL A 541 9.88 21.60 -18.52
N GLY A 542 9.51 20.75 -17.57
CA GLY A 542 9.46 19.29 -17.73
C GLY A 542 10.78 18.56 -17.46
N VAL A 543 11.91 19.27 -17.35
CA VAL A 543 13.23 18.67 -17.11
C VAL A 543 13.51 18.55 -15.60
N PRO A 544 13.81 17.34 -15.08
CA PRO A 544 14.18 17.16 -13.68
C PRO A 544 15.49 17.87 -13.29
N GLY A 545 15.56 18.37 -12.06
CA GLY A 545 16.77 18.95 -11.47
C GLY A 545 16.66 19.13 -9.95
N GLU A 546 17.73 19.58 -9.31
CA GLU A 546 17.75 19.90 -7.89
C GLU A 546 16.90 21.14 -7.60
N LEU A 547 15.95 21.00 -6.67
CA LEU A 547 15.12 22.12 -6.21
C LEU A 547 15.93 23.03 -5.27
N CYS A 548 16.13 24.27 -5.69
CA CYS A 548 16.77 25.33 -4.93
C CYS A 548 15.75 26.41 -4.59
N LEU A 549 15.74 26.87 -3.35
CA LEU A 549 14.69 27.73 -2.82
C LEU A 549 15.26 29.07 -2.38
N GLY A 550 14.62 30.17 -2.79
CA GLY A 550 15.05 31.53 -2.46
C GLY A 550 13.95 32.37 -1.81
N GLY A 551 14.24 33.67 -1.72
CA GLY A 551 13.36 34.67 -1.12
C GLY A 551 13.49 34.78 0.40
N ASP A 552 12.56 35.51 1.01
CA ASP A 552 12.63 35.92 2.42
C ASP A 552 12.34 34.78 3.42
N GLY A 553 12.07 33.56 2.95
CA GLY A 553 11.94 32.37 3.80
C GLY A 553 13.29 31.78 4.20
N VAL A 554 14.37 32.11 3.47
CA VAL A 554 15.68 31.45 3.61
C VAL A 554 16.28 31.83 4.95
N ALA A 555 16.53 30.81 5.78
CA ALA A 555 17.08 30.96 7.12
C ALA A 555 18.47 31.61 7.11
N ARG A 556 18.93 32.12 8.25
CA ARG A 556 20.26 32.72 8.38
C ARG A 556 21.36 31.70 8.08
N GLY A 557 21.19 30.46 8.49
CA GLY A 557 22.15 29.38 8.28
C GLY A 557 22.07 28.33 9.36
N TYR A 558 23.19 27.65 9.58
CA TYR A 558 23.34 26.68 10.65
C TYR A 558 24.21 27.23 11.77
N LEU A 559 23.69 27.15 13.00
CA LEU A 559 24.34 27.60 14.22
C LEU A 559 25.75 26.98 14.34
N GLY A 560 26.78 27.82 14.43
CA GLY A 560 28.16 27.38 14.63
C GLY A 560 28.72 26.50 13.50
N ARG A 561 28.13 26.54 12.30
CA ARG A 561 28.55 25.72 11.13
C ARG A 561 28.65 26.56 9.85
N PRO A 562 29.62 27.50 9.75
CA PRO A 562 29.74 28.40 8.60
C PRO A 562 30.07 27.68 7.28
N GLU A 563 30.89 26.63 7.31
CA GLU A 563 31.25 25.86 6.11
C GLU A 563 30.03 25.15 5.50
N LEU A 564 29.27 24.43 6.33
CA LEU A 564 28.01 23.78 5.90
C LEU A 564 26.97 24.81 5.45
N THR A 565 26.94 25.98 6.10
CA THR A 565 26.08 27.10 5.68
C THR A 565 26.47 27.57 4.28
N ALA A 566 27.75 27.77 3.99
CA ALA A 566 28.20 28.19 2.66
C ALA A 566 27.94 27.12 1.57
N GLU A 567 28.02 25.83 1.93
CA GLU A 567 27.71 24.72 1.01
C GLU A 567 26.23 24.69 0.59
N ARG A 568 25.31 24.94 1.56
CA ARG A 568 23.86 24.78 1.35
C ARG A 568 23.12 26.08 1.05
N PHE A 569 23.61 27.21 1.55
CA PHE A 569 23.04 28.54 1.36
C PHE A 569 23.92 29.33 0.38
N VAL A 570 23.74 29.04 -0.91
CA VAL A 570 24.57 29.59 -1.99
C VAL A 570 24.03 30.95 -2.46
N PRO A 571 24.82 31.80 -3.13
CA PRO A 571 24.33 33.05 -3.69
C PRO A 571 23.18 32.84 -4.68
N ASP A 572 22.15 33.68 -4.59
CA ASP A 572 21.10 33.74 -5.61
C ASP A 572 21.54 34.65 -6.76
N VAL A 573 21.84 34.01 -7.90
CA VAL A 573 22.28 34.67 -9.14
C VAL A 573 21.12 34.96 -10.09
N PHE A 574 19.90 34.56 -9.74
CA PHE A 574 18.71 34.67 -10.61
C PHE A 574 17.80 35.82 -10.21
N SER A 575 17.74 36.18 -8.93
CA SER A 575 16.93 37.30 -8.47
C SER A 575 17.59 38.66 -8.77
N PRO A 576 16.81 39.67 -9.22
CA PRO A 576 17.36 41.01 -9.53
C PRO A 576 18.00 41.74 -8.34
N GLY A 577 17.57 41.45 -7.12
CA GLY A 577 18.10 42.04 -5.89
C GLY A 577 19.27 41.26 -5.26
N GLY A 578 19.65 40.13 -5.85
CA GLY A 578 20.50 39.14 -5.20
C GLY A 578 19.83 38.51 -3.98
N GLY A 579 20.55 37.61 -3.32
CA GLY A 579 20.03 36.91 -2.16
C GLY A 579 20.80 35.61 -1.92
N ARG A 580 20.13 34.65 -1.28
CA ARG A 580 20.67 33.29 -1.12
C ARG A 580 19.63 32.27 -1.53
N LEU A 581 20.10 31.19 -2.14
CA LEU A 581 19.34 29.98 -2.40
C LEU A 581 19.73 28.91 -1.39
N TYR A 582 18.73 28.23 -0.85
CA TYR A 582 18.92 27.00 -0.13
C TYR A 582 18.83 25.80 -1.09
N ARG A 583 19.89 25.00 -1.15
CA ARG A 583 19.94 23.73 -1.90
C ARG A 583 19.25 22.62 -1.10
N SER A 584 18.03 22.26 -1.49
CA SER A 584 17.19 21.33 -0.71
C SER A 584 17.67 19.88 -0.71
N GLY A 585 18.40 19.48 -1.76
CA GLY A 585 18.72 18.08 -2.07
C GLY A 585 17.54 17.28 -2.64
N ASP A 586 16.40 17.92 -2.89
CA ASP A 586 15.21 17.28 -3.49
C ASP A 586 15.25 17.40 -5.02
N LEU A 587 14.80 16.35 -5.71
CA LEU A 587 14.64 16.34 -7.16
C LEU A 587 13.22 16.79 -7.51
N ALA A 588 13.10 17.74 -8.44
CA ALA A 588 11.83 18.31 -8.85
C ALA A 588 11.84 18.69 -10.34
N ARG A 589 10.67 19.01 -10.90
CA ARG A 589 10.53 19.60 -12.25
C ARG A 589 9.39 20.59 -12.29
N TRP A 590 9.49 21.56 -13.19
CA TRP A 590 8.40 22.47 -13.51
C TRP A 590 7.38 21.83 -14.44
N ARG A 591 6.10 22.04 -14.17
CA ARG A 591 5.01 21.91 -15.14
C ARG A 591 4.84 23.21 -15.93
N PRO A 592 4.17 23.17 -17.10
CA PRO A 592 3.99 24.34 -17.97
C PRO A 592 3.12 25.43 -17.36
N ASP A 593 2.22 25.05 -16.47
CA ASP A 593 1.41 25.99 -15.71
C ASP A 593 2.24 26.72 -14.64
N GLY A 594 3.44 26.25 -14.28
CA GLY A 594 4.24 26.77 -13.19
C GLY A 594 3.97 26.11 -11.86
N ILE A 595 3.43 24.88 -11.85
CA ILE A 595 3.38 24.00 -10.68
C ILE A 595 4.67 23.18 -10.62
N VAL A 596 5.24 22.99 -9.44
CA VAL A 596 6.40 22.12 -9.22
C VAL A 596 5.94 20.72 -8.79
N GLU A 597 6.51 19.71 -9.44
CA GLU A 597 6.34 18.31 -9.06
C GLU A 597 7.57 17.80 -8.33
N PHE A 598 7.35 17.11 -7.20
CA PHE A 598 8.40 16.40 -6.47
C PHE A 598 8.66 15.04 -7.10
N LEU A 599 9.94 14.67 -7.20
CA LEU A 599 10.41 13.49 -7.92
C LEU A 599 11.23 12.54 -7.03
N GLY A 600 11.49 12.91 -5.78
CA GLY A 600 12.33 12.16 -4.85
C GLY A 600 13.51 12.98 -4.32
N ARG A 601 14.49 12.30 -3.73
CA ARG A 601 15.70 12.93 -3.17
C ARG A 601 16.94 12.55 -3.97
N ARG A 602 17.92 13.46 -4.02
CA ARG A 602 19.25 13.17 -4.58
C ARG A 602 20.17 12.48 -3.57
N ASP A 603 19.95 12.70 -2.28
CA ASP A 603 20.77 12.15 -1.19
C ASP A 603 20.09 10.99 -0.44
N HIS A 604 20.76 10.44 0.57
CA HIS A 604 20.30 9.29 1.38
C HIS A 604 19.37 9.67 2.55
N GLN A 605 19.00 10.95 2.68
CA GLN A 605 18.07 11.36 3.73
C GLN A 605 16.70 10.72 3.52
N VAL A 606 16.04 10.40 4.63
CA VAL A 606 14.75 9.72 4.60
C VAL A 606 13.75 10.47 5.46
N LYS A 607 12.49 10.45 5.02
CA LYS A 607 11.36 10.91 5.83
C LYS A 607 10.72 9.70 6.48
N VAL A 608 10.66 9.68 7.80
CA VAL A 608 10.08 8.59 8.60
C VAL A 608 9.14 9.24 9.61
N ARG A 609 7.85 8.86 9.56
CA ARG A 609 6.80 9.44 10.41
C ARG A 609 6.71 10.98 10.32
N GLY A 610 7.00 11.54 9.15
CA GLY A 610 6.97 12.99 8.91
C GLY A 610 8.23 13.73 9.39
N PHE A 611 9.20 13.01 9.99
CA PHE A 611 10.47 13.59 10.42
C PHE A 611 11.55 13.35 9.36
N ARG A 612 12.33 14.40 9.08
CA ARG A 612 13.52 14.31 8.22
C ARG A 612 14.67 13.74 9.06
N ILE A 613 15.07 12.51 8.74
CA ILE A 613 16.10 11.77 9.47
C ILE A 613 17.31 11.53 8.56
N GLU A 614 18.48 11.77 9.12
CA GLU A 614 19.77 11.39 8.57
C GLU A 614 20.18 10.04 9.15
N PRO A 615 20.21 8.96 8.34
CA PRO A 615 20.66 7.66 8.82
C PRO A 615 22.03 7.72 9.52
N ALA A 616 22.93 8.59 9.05
CA ALA A 616 24.25 8.80 9.62
C ALA A 616 24.25 9.31 11.08
N GLU A 617 23.24 10.07 11.53
CA GLU A 617 23.10 10.47 12.95
C GLU A 617 22.81 9.25 13.83
N VAL A 618 21.99 8.35 13.32
CA VAL A 618 21.64 7.11 14.00
C VAL A 618 22.82 6.15 13.99
N GLU A 619 23.53 6.01 12.87
CA GLU A 619 24.76 5.22 12.74
C GLU A 619 25.82 5.67 13.75
N LYS A 620 26.04 6.99 13.87
CA LYS A 620 27.01 7.54 14.83
C LYS A 620 26.61 7.25 16.27
N ALA A 621 25.32 7.34 16.60
CA ALA A 621 24.83 6.96 17.92
C ALA A 621 25.01 5.45 18.19
N MET A 622 24.84 4.59 17.18
CA MET A 622 25.10 3.15 17.29
C MET A 622 26.59 2.87 17.55
N LEU A 623 27.48 3.55 16.83
CA LEU A 623 28.93 3.48 17.01
C LEU A 623 29.41 4.05 18.36
N GLY A 624 28.54 4.79 19.08
CA GLY A 624 28.81 5.26 20.44
C GLY A 624 28.79 4.16 21.50
N HIS A 625 28.30 2.95 21.17
CA HIS A 625 28.31 1.79 22.05
C HIS A 625 29.66 1.05 21.97
N PRO A 626 30.31 0.71 23.10
CA PRO A 626 31.70 0.18 23.11
C PRO A 626 31.89 -1.13 22.33
N ASP A 627 30.84 -1.94 22.22
CA ASP A 627 30.85 -3.23 21.55
C ASP A 627 30.38 -3.20 20.07
N VAL A 628 30.09 -2.01 19.51
CA VAL A 628 29.70 -1.83 18.10
C VAL A 628 30.88 -1.24 17.32
N ALA A 629 31.41 -1.98 16.34
CA ALA A 629 32.54 -1.55 15.53
C ALA A 629 32.12 -0.95 14.17
N GLU A 630 31.01 -1.43 13.61
CA GLU A 630 30.46 -0.99 12.33
C GLU A 630 28.94 -0.82 12.46
N ALA A 631 28.37 0.18 11.80
CA ALA A 631 26.93 0.41 11.76
C ALA A 631 26.50 1.04 10.42
N ILE A 632 25.35 0.63 9.90
CA ILE A 632 24.68 1.25 8.76
C ILE A 632 23.17 1.28 9.00
N VAL A 633 22.52 2.40 8.69
CA VAL A 633 21.08 2.59 8.85
C VAL A 633 20.44 2.83 7.49
N VAL A 634 19.31 2.17 7.24
CA VAL A 634 18.53 2.33 6.01
C VAL A 634 17.05 2.48 6.35
N ALA A 635 16.30 3.22 5.53
CA ALA A 635 14.85 3.20 5.62
C ALA A 635 14.28 2.11 4.71
N ARG A 636 13.32 1.35 5.23
CA ARG A 636 12.51 0.38 4.48
C ARG A 636 11.04 0.80 4.56
N SER A 637 10.22 0.34 3.61
CA SER A 637 8.79 0.62 3.57
C SER A 637 7.99 -0.64 3.87
N ARG A 638 6.89 -0.52 4.64
CA ARG A 638 5.96 -1.65 4.80
C ARG A 638 5.10 -1.83 3.54
N PRO A 639 4.97 -3.05 2.99
CA PRO A 639 4.05 -3.33 1.88
C PRO A 639 2.61 -2.96 2.25
N GLY A 640 1.91 -2.24 1.37
CA GLY A 640 0.48 -1.88 1.53
C GLY A 640 0.17 -0.59 2.31
N LEU A 641 1.06 -0.14 3.22
CA LEU A 641 0.82 1.07 4.04
C LEU A 641 1.66 2.29 3.62
N GLY A 642 2.74 2.10 2.86
CA GLY A 642 3.63 3.19 2.43
C GLY A 642 4.43 3.85 3.56
N GLU A 643 4.27 3.41 4.82
CA GLU A 643 5.01 3.93 5.98
C GLU A 643 6.47 3.45 5.92
N LYS A 644 7.40 4.41 5.95
CA LYS A 644 8.84 4.16 6.08
C LYS A 644 9.22 3.95 7.54
N TYR A 645 10.15 3.03 7.80
CA TYR A 645 10.76 2.78 9.10
C TYR A 645 12.27 2.58 8.97
N LEU A 646 13.02 2.85 10.03
CA LEU A 646 14.47 2.70 10.06
C LEU A 646 14.89 1.27 10.46
N CYS A 647 15.90 0.74 9.80
CA CYS A 647 16.62 -0.49 10.15
C CYS A 647 18.08 -0.16 10.39
N GLY A 648 18.61 -0.48 11.58
CA GLY A 648 20.02 -0.33 11.91
C GLY A 648 20.72 -1.68 11.90
N TYR A 649 21.69 -1.86 11.02
CA TYR A 649 22.55 -3.03 10.95
C TYR A 649 23.88 -2.71 11.63
N TYR A 650 24.42 -3.65 12.40
CA TYR A 650 25.64 -3.41 13.16
C TYR A 650 26.47 -4.66 13.34
N ALA A 651 27.79 -4.50 13.44
CA ALA A 651 28.74 -5.58 13.64
C ALA A 651 29.83 -5.18 14.65
N GLY A 652 30.47 -6.17 15.25
CA GLY A 652 31.56 -6.00 16.22
C GLY A 652 32.12 -7.35 16.68
N PRO A 653 33.24 -7.39 17.43
CA PRO A 653 33.82 -8.65 17.90
C PRO A 653 32.89 -9.46 18.81
N ARG A 654 32.06 -8.75 19.59
CA ARG A 654 30.98 -9.28 20.44
C ARG A 654 29.86 -8.26 20.47
N PRO A 655 29.06 -8.13 19.40
CA PRO A 655 28.07 -7.06 19.30
C PRO A 655 27.01 -7.21 20.40
N PRO A 656 26.48 -6.10 20.95
CA PRO A 656 25.47 -6.14 22.00
C PRO A 656 24.17 -6.78 21.48
N ALA A 657 23.34 -7.30 22.39
CA ALA A 657 21.99 -7.71 22.02
C ALA A 657 21.17 -6.49 21.52
N PRO A 658 20.24 -6.65 20.56
CA PRO A 658 19.42 -5.57 20.01
C PRO A 658 18.74 -4.70 21.08
N GLU A 659 18.27 -5.29 22.18
CA GLU A 659 17.63 -4.59 23.29
C GLU A 659 18.60 -3.70 24.08
N ALA A 660 19.84 -4.15 24.27
CA ALA A 660 20.88 -3.37 24.93
C ALA A 660 21.29 -2.17 24.06
N LEU A 661 21.45 -2.38 22.75
CA LEU A 661 21.73 -1.30 21.81
C LEU A 661 20.56 -0.32 21.71
N ARG A 662 19.31 -0.82 21.68
CA ARG A 662 18.10 0.04 21.69
C ARG A 662 18.05 0.93 22.93
N THR A 663 18.36 0.37 24.10
CA THR A 663 18.41 1.12 25.36
C THR A 663 19.47 2.21 25.32
N HIS A 664 20.65 1.92 24.76
CA HIS A 664 21.71 2.92 24.53
C HIS A 664 21.25 4.03 23.58
N LEU A 665 20.64 3.68 22.45
CA LEU A 665 20.15 4.65 21.46
C LEU A 665 19.06 5.56 22.02
N ALA A 666 18.14 5.03 22.82
CA ALA A 666 17.07 5.79 23.46
C ALA A 666 17.57 6.88 24.43
N GLN A 667 18.82 6.77 24.91
CA GLN A 667 19.43 7.80 25.76
C GLN A 667 20.01 8.98 24.96
N ALA A 668 20.31 8.79 23.68
CA ALA A 668 21.01 9.77 22.84
C ALA A 668 20.13 10.34 21.70
N LEU A 669 19.16 9.56 21.23
CA LEU A 669 18.29 9.88 20.10
C LEU A 669 16.86 10.18 20.55
N ALA A 670 16.16 11.02 19.78
CA ALA A 670 14.72 11.16 19.90
C ALA A 670 13.99 9.85 19.50
N PRO A 671 12.79 9.56 20.05
CA PRO A 671 12.11 8.29 19.85
C PRO A 671 11.89 7.89 18.37
N HIS A 672 11.62 8.84 17.49
CA HIS A 672 11.39 8.58 16.05
C HIS A 672 12.67 8.25 15.26
N MET A 673 13.86 8.50 15.82
CA MET A 673 15.15 8.18 15.20
C MET A 673 15.71 6.83 15.64
N VAL A 674 15.14 6.21 16.67
CA VAL A 674 15.57 4.87 17.11
C VAL A 674 15.08 3.84 16.07
N PRO A 675 15.96 3.03 15.46
CA PRO A 675 15.55 2.05 14.45
C PRO A 675 14.47 1.10 14.93
N ALA A 676 13.47 0.84 14.08
CA ALA A 676 12.44 -0.14 14.36
C ALA A 676 13.07 -1.54 14.47
N HIS A 677 14.03 -1.85 13.59
CA HIS A 677 14.79 -3.10 13.61
C HIS A 677 16.28 -2.82 13.86
N LEU A 678 16.90 -3.61 14.74
CA LEU A 678 18.33 -3.60 15.01
C LEU A 678 18.87 -5.00 14.71
N VAL A 679 19.65 -5.14 13.64
CA VAL A 679 20.08 -6.43 13.10
C VAL A 679 21.59 -6.60 13.30
N PRO A 680 22.03 -7.48 14.22
CA PRO A 680 23.44 -7.79 14.37
C PRO A 680 23.91 -8.64 13.17
N LEU A 681 25.06 -8.30 12.59
CA LEU A 681 25.73 -9.03 11.53
C LEU A 681 27.13 -9.45 11.99
N GLU A 682 27.67 -10.52 11.39
CA GLU A 682 29.07 -10.89 11.59
C GLU A 682 30.02 -9.82 11.02
N ALA A 683 29.67 -9.24 9.87
CA ALA A 683 30.32 -8.09 9.24
C ALA A 683 29.31 -7.38 8.31
N LEU A 684 29.52 -6.09 8.03
CA LEU A 684 28.71 -5.41 7.01
C LEU A 684 29.10 -5.91 5.59
N PRO A 685 28.14 -6.21 4.71
CA PRO A 685 28.45 -6.60 3.34
C PRO A 685 29.10 -5.42 2.60
N LEU A 686 30.21 -5.67 1.92
CA LEU A 686 30.94 -4.66 1.15
C LEU A 686 30.84 -4.96 -0.36
N ASN A 687 30.77 -3.91 -1.17
CA ASN A 687 30.86 -4.01 -2.62
C ASN A 687 32.32 -4.11 -3.10
N HIS A 688 32.54 -4.29 -4.40
CA HIS A 688 33.85 -4.39 -5.05
C HIS A 688 34.77 -3.16 -4.85
N THR A 689 34.22 -2.02 -4.40
CA THR A 689 34.99 -0.81 -4.06
C THR A 689 35.31 -0.67 -2.57
N GLY A 690 34.94 -1.66 -1.74
CA GLY A 690 35.16 -1.65 -0.30
C GLY A 690 34.20 -0.77 0.49
N LYS A 691 33.07 -0.34 -0.10
CA LYS A 691 31.99 0.38 0.58
C LYS A 691 30.86 -0.56 0.95
N VAL A 692 30.09 -0.24 1.99
CA VAL A 692 28.93 -1.05 2.41
C VAL A 692 27.92 -1.18 1.26
N ASP A 693 27.61 -2.42 0.89
CA ASP A 693 26.59 -2.77 -0.10
C ASP A 693 25.22 -2.81 0.57
N ARG A 694 24.47 -1.70 0.45
CA ARG A 694 23.14 -1.55 1.05
C ARG A 694 22.09 -2.47 0.45
N ALA A 695 22.26 -2.91 -0.80
CA ALA A 695 21.33 -3.81 -1.48
C ALA A 695 21.51 -5.26 -1.01
N ALA A 696 22.74 -5.62 -0.63
CA ALA A 696 23.07 -6.92 -0.04
C ALA A 696 22.74 -7.02 1.47
N LEU A 697 22.28 -5.93 2.10
CA LEU A 697 21.83 -5.99 3.49
C LEU A 697 20.59 -6.88 3.60
N PRO A 698 20.60 -7.89 4.49
CA PRO A 698 19.48 -8.80 4.62
C PRO A 698 18.22 -8.00 4.94
N ASP A 699 17.12 -8.31 4.26
CA ASP A 699 15.84 -7.82 4.71
C ASP A 699 15.66 -8.29 6.17
N PRO A 700 15.17 -7.46 7.11
CA PRO A 700 15.04 -7.85 8.51
C PRO A 700 14.26 -9.16 8.71
N GLY A 701 13.58 -9.64 7.67
CA GLY A 701 13.24 -11.03 7.46
C GLY A 701 11.84 -11.33 7.98
N GLY A 702 10.91 -11.55 7.03
CA GLY A 702 9.61 -12.15 7.29
C GLY A 702 8.58 -11.18 7.84
N ALA A 703 7.33 -11.35 7.41
CA ALA A 703 6.21 -10.55 7.85
C ALA A 703 5.97 -10.72 9.36
N ASP A 704 6.61 -9.90 10.21
CA ASP A 704 6.45 -10.04 11.67
C ASP A 704 6.45 -8.76 12.51
N LEU A 705 5.37 -8.72 13.32
CA LEU A 705 4.94 -7.89 14.44
C LEU A 705 4.84 -6.34 14.28
N PRO A 706 3.68 -5.75 14.61
CA PRO A 706 3.58 -4.33 14.92
C PRO A 706 4.53 -3.94 16.09
N PRO A 707 5.30 -2.85 16.00
CA PRO A 707 6.17 -2.41 17.10
C PRO A 707 5.33 -1.84 18.26
N GLY A 708 5.47 -2.41 19.46
CA GLY A 708 4.89 -1.86 20.69
C GLY A 708 4.62 -2.87 21.82
N THR A 709 4.57 -4.16 21.53
CA THR A 709 4.30 -5.20 22.53
C THR A 709 5.49 -6.12 22.68
N THR A 710 6.11 -6.13 23.86
CA THR A 710 7.04 -7.20 24.26
C THR A 710 6.35 -8.54 24.10
N ALA A 711 6.89 -9.43 23.26
CA ALA A 711 6.45 -10.81 23.19
C ALA A 711 6.70 -11.46 24.56
N VAL A 712 5.65 -11.59 25.37
CA VAL A 712 5.72 -12.40 26.59
C VAL A 712 5.94 -13.85 26.12
N PRO A 713 7.08 -14.48 26.43
CA PRO A 713 7.38 -15.81 25.93
C PRO A 713 6.43 -16.83 26.55
N ALA A 714 6.12 -17.88 25.79
CA ALA A 714 5.34 -19.00 26.29
C ALA A 714 6.06 -19.69 27.46
N SER A 715 5.39 -19.74 28.61
CA SER A 715 5.94 -20.26 29.86
C SER A 715 5.80 -21.78 29.98
N ASP A 716 4.78 -22.38 29.34
CA ASP A 716 4.51 -23.82 29.36
C ASP A 716 4.27 -24.43 27.97
N ASP A 717 4.12 -25.77 27.91
CA ASP A 717 3.99 -26.52 26.66
C ASP A 717 2.69 -26.22 25.90
N ILE A 718 1.62 -25.86 26.61
CA ILE A 718 0.33 -25.50 26.00
C ILE A 718 0.43 -24.12 25.36
N GLU A 719 1.01 -23.14 26.06
CA GLU A 719 1.30 -21.81 25.52
C GLU A 719 2.23 -21.89 24.31
N ARG A 720 3.29 -22.71 24.37
CA ARG A 720 4.22 -22.90 23.23
C ARG A 720 3.51 -23.49 22.02
N ALA A 721 2.65 -24.48 22.23
CA ALA A 721 1.90 -25.10 21.15
C ALA A 721 0.88 -24.12 20.54
N VAL A 722 0.15 -23.36 21.36
CA VAL A 722 -0.81 -22.34 20.89
C VAL A 722 -0.11 -21.24 20.09
N VAL A 723 1.02 -20.74 20.59
CA VAL A 723 1.86 -19.77 19.88
C VAL A 723 2.29 -20.33 18.53
N ASN A 724 2.94 -21.50 18.50
CA ASN A 724 3.41 -22.10 17.25
C ASN A 724 2.28 -22.36 16.24
N LEU A 725 1.09 -22.73 16.72
CA LEU A 725 -0.08 -22.93 15.87
C LEU A 725 -0.61 -21.62 15.31
N ALA A 726 -0.63 -20.55 16.12
CA ALA A 726 -0.99 -19.22 15.66
C ALA A 726 0.04 -18.69 14.67
N GLU A 727 1.34 -18.91 14.91
CA GLU A 727 2.39 -18.49 13.98
C GLU A 727 2.26 -19.18 12.62
N GLN A 728 2.02 -20.49 12.64
CA GLN A 728 1.80 -21.28 11.42
C GLN A 728 0.50 -20.89 10.71
N ALA A 729 -0.58 -20.67 11.45
CA ALA A 729 -1.86 -20.29 10.88
C ALA A 729 -1.84 -18.87 10.32
N LEU A 730 -1.11 -17.94 10.96
CA LEU A 730 -1.04 -16.54 10.57
C LEU A 730 0.05 -16.23 9.55
N GLY A 731 1.09 -17.07 9.47
CA GLY A 731 2.30 -16.80 8.70
C GLY A 731 3.21 -15.76 9.37
N ILE A 732 3.04 -15.57 10.69
CA ILE A 732 3.68 -14.55 11.52
C ILE A 732 4.53 -15.28 12.58
N LYS A 733 5.86 -15.20 12.55
CA LYS A 733 6.79 -15.74 13.57
C LYS A 733 7.09 -14.76 14.72
N GLY A 734 7.55 -15.28 15.85
CA GLY A 734 7.94 -14.49 17.02
C GLY A 734 6.75 -14.06 17.89
N LEU A 735 5.60 -14.73 17.78
CA LEU A 735 4.42 -14.40 18.58
C LEU A 735 4.64 -14.75 20.05
N GLY A 736 4.29 -13.82 20.94
CA GLY A 736 4.19 -14.04 22.39
C GLY A 736 2.77 -14.24 22.89
N VAL A 737 2.60 -14.80 24.10
CA VAL A 737 1.27 -15.13 24.67
C VAL A 737 0.37 -13.91 24.90
N ALA A 738 0.93 -12.71 24.98
CA ALA A 738 0.17 -11.48 25.17
C ALA A 738 -0.46 -10.94 23.88
N HIS A 739 -0.14 -11.48 22.70
CA HIS A 739 -0.69 -10.98 21.45
C HIS A 739 -2.14 -11.41 21.27
N ASP A 740 -2.98 -10.45 20.88
CA ASP A 740 -4.38 -10.69 20.52
C ASP A 740 -4.46 -11.26 19.12
N LEU A 741 -5.16 -12.40 18.97
CA LEU A 741 -5.30 -13.06 17.67
C LEU A 741 -5.97 -12.15 16.63
N ARG A 742 -6.88 -11.26 17.05
CA ARG A 742 -7.63 -10.36 16.16
C ARG A 742 -6.75 -9.20 15.68
N ASP A 743 -5.93 -8.66 16.56
CA ASP A 743 -4.96 -7.60 16.22
C ASP A 743 -3.88 -8.13 15.25
N LEU A 744 -3.60 -9.43 15.30
CA LEU A 744 -2.73 -10.13 14.36
C LEU A 744 -3.42 -10.51 13.04
N GLY A 745 -4.69 -10.13 12.84
CA GLY A 745 -5.44 -10.41 11.62
C GLY A 745 -6.00 -11.84 11.54
N ALA A 746 -6.20 -12.54 12.67
CA ALA A 746 -6.88 -13.83 12.68
C ALA A 746 -8.37 -13.68 12.34
N ASP A 747 -8.79 -14.34 11.28
CA ASP A 747 -10.19 -14.51 10.87
C ASP A 747 -10.75 -15.88 11.32
N SER A 748 -12.01 -16.16 11.00
CA SER A 748 -12.67 -17.45 11.31
C SER A 748 -11.93 -18.65 10.71
N LEU A 749 -11.23 -18.46 9.59
CA LEU A 749 -10.44 -19.51 8.98
C LEU A 749 -9.17 -19.78 9.79
N THR A 750 -8.43 -18.74 10.16
CA THR A 750 -7.26 -18.83 11.03
C THR A 750 -7.65 -19.47 12.36
N ALA A 751 -8.80 -19.09 12.91
CA ALA A 751 -9.34 -19.70 14.12
C ALA A 751 -9.67 -21.19 13.94
N THR A 752 -10.17 -21.59 12.77
CA THR A 752 -10.39 -22.99 12.41
C THR A 752 -9.08 -23.77 12.29
N LEU A 753 -8.05 -23.19 11.69
CA LEU A 753 -6.71 -23.80 11.58
C LEU A 753 -6.05 -23.96 12.95
N ILE A 754 -6.15 -22.94 13.80
CA ILE A 754 -5.65 -23.00 15.19
C ILE A 754 -6.42 -24.06 15.98
N ALA A 755 -7.75 -24.09 15.90
CA ALA A 755 -8.59 -25.08 16.58
C ALA A 755 -8.25 -26.51 16.14
N ALA A 756 -8.11 -26.75 14.84
CA ALA A 756 -7.71 -28.04 14.29
C ALA A 756 -6.31 -28.45 14.76
N GLY A 757 -5.36 -27.51 14.73
CA GLY A 757 -4.00 -27.72 15.18
C GLY A 757 -3.89 -27.98 16.69
N VAL A 758 -4.71 -27.33 17.51
CA VAL A 758 -4.80 -27.57 18.95
C VAL A 758 -5.30 -28.99 19.20
N ARG A 759 -6.34 -29.42 18.48
CA ARG A 759 -6.85 -30.79 18.57
C ARG A 759 -5.79 -31.81 18.15
N GLU A 760 -5.03 -31.54 17.08
CA GLU A 760 -3.98 -32.42 16.56
C GLU A 760 -2.75 -32.52 17.50
N ARG A 761 -2.23 -31.39 17.96
CA ARG A 761 -0.96 -31.33 18.72
C ARG A 761 -1.12 -31.49 20.22
N LEU A 762 -2.24 -31.01 20.77
CA LEU A 762 -2.49 -30.99 22.21
C LEU A 762 -3.54 -32.03 22.64
N GLY A 763 -4.24 -32.67 21.70
CA GLY A 763 -5.24 -33.70 22.00
C GLY A 763 -6.37 -33.16 22.88
N ARG A 764 -6.77 -31.90 22.67
CA ARG A 764 -7.72 -31.16 23.52
C ARG A 764 -8.84 -30.55 22.69
N GLU A 765 -10.04 -30.50 23.26
CA GLU A 765 -11.17 -29.85 22.59
C GLU A 765 -10.92 -28.34 22.55
N CYS A 766 -11.08 -27.77 21.35
CA CYS A 766 -10.92 -26.35 21.10
C CYS A 766 -11.95 -25.93 20.05
N PRO A 767 -13.17 -25.54 20.45
CA PRO A 767 -14.14 -25.00 19.51
C PRO A 767 -13.60 -23.70 18.88
N VAL A 768 -13.94 -23.44 17.61
CA VAL A 768 -13.50 -22.23 16.88
C VAL A 768 -13.88 -20.95 17.64
N SER A 769 -15.05 -20.96 18.30
CA SER A 769 -15.50 -19.86 19.15
C SER A 769 -14.60 -19.61 20.36
N ALA A 770 -13.93 -20.63 20.92
CA ALA A 770 -12.97 -20.44 22.00
C ALA A 770 -11.70 -19.72 21.50
N VAL A 771 -11.26 -20.00 20.27
CA VAL A 771 -10.13 -19.30 19.64
C VAL A 771 -10.46 -17.82 19.43
N LEU A 772 -11.64 -17.53 18.88
CA LEU A 772 -12.09 -16.16 18.59
C LEU A 772 -12.35 -15.33 19.85
N ARG A 773 -12.86 -15.94 20.93
CA ARG A 773 -13.21 -15.25 22.18
C ARG A 773 -12.09 -15.18 23.21
N SER A 774 -10.97 -15.85 22.95
CA SER A 774 -9.83 -15.91 23.88
C SER A 774 -9.12 -14.57 24.07
N GLY A 775 -9.29 -13.63 23.12
CA GLY A 775 -8.55 -12.39 23.05
C GLY A 775 -7.09 -12.66 22.70
N THR A 776 -6.30 -13.11 23.68
CA THR A 776 -4.87 -13.36 23.52
C THR A 776 -4.53 -14.85 23.38
N LEU A 777 -3.35 -15.14 22.82
CA LEU A 777 -2.80 -16.50 22.75
C LEU A 777 -2.68 -17.15 24.15
N GLY A 778 -2.34 -16.36 25.17
CA GLY A 778 -2.32 -16.79 26.58
C GLY A 778 -3.71 -17.03 27.14
N GLY A 779 -4.70 -16.22 26.74
CA GLY A 779 -6.11 -16.45 27.03
C GLY A 779 -6.62 -17.77 26.45
N LEU A 780 -6.20 -18.11 25.21
CA LEU A 780 -6.54 -19.38 24.58
C LEU A 780 -5.89 -20.55 25.31
N ALA A 781 -4.60 -20.43 25.64
CA ALA A 781 -3.90 -21.43 26.42
C ALA A 781 -4.57 -21.68 27.78
N ALA A 782 -5.07 -20.64 28.46
CA ALA A 782 -5.80 -20.76 29.71
C ALA A 782 -7.12 -21.53 29.57
N LEU A 783 -7.88 -21.29 28.49
CA LEU A 783 -9.11 -22.04 28.20
C LEU A 783 -8.81 -23.53 27.94
N LEU A 784 -7.71 -23.83 27.25
CA LEU A 784 -7.29 -25.20 26.97
C LEU A 784 -6.84 -25.98 28.21
N ARG A 785 -6.32 -25.31 29.24
CA ARG A 785 -5.98 -25.97 30.51
C ARG A 785 -7.20 -26.61 31.18
N GLY A 786 -8.39 -26.03 31.00
CA GLY A 786 -9.65 -26.55 31.51
C GLY A 786 -10.44 -27.44 30.54
N SER A 787 -9.97 -27.62 29.30
CA SER A 787 -10.70 -28.41 28.30
C SER A 787 -10.48 -29.92 28.48
N ALA A 788 -11.49 -30.70 28.11
CA ALA A 788 -11.40 -32.16 28.14
C ALA A 788 -10.39 -32.66 27.09
N PRO A 789 -9.64 -33.74 27.38
CA PRO A 789 -8.87 -34.46 26.37
C PRO A 789 -9.82 -34.97 25.28
N VAL A 790 -9.44 -34.81 24.01
CA VAL A 790 -10.16 -35.39 22.88
C VAL A 790 -9.85 -36.89 22.87
N THR A 791 -10.80 -37.68 23.32
CA THR A 791 -10.76 -39.15 23.32
C THR A 791 -11.27 -39.74 22.00
N GLU A 792 -11.14 -39.02 20.89
CA GLU A 792 -11.58 -39.53 19.59
C GLU A 792 -10.52 -40.43 18.93
N PRO A 793 -10.93 -41.49 18.21
CA PRO A 793 -10.00 -42.44 17.61
C PRO A 793 -9.25 -41.83 16.42
N ALA A 794 -7.91 -41.89 16.46
CA ALA A 794 -7.04 -41.41 15.39
C ALA A 794 -7.28 -42.16 14.07
N ILE A 795 -7.26 -41.42 12.95
CA ILE A 795 -7.26 -42.01 11.60
C ILE A 795 -5.94 -42.78 11.42
N ARG A 796 -6.04 -44.02 10.94
CA ARG A 796 -4.88 -44.87 10.68
C ARG A 796 -4.76 -45.14 9.18
N PRO A 797 -3.54 -45.31 8.65
CA PRO A 797 -3.34 -45.76 7.28
C PRO A 797 -4.14 -47.04 7.00
N ALA A 798 -4.96 -47.01 5.96
CA ALA A 798 -5.75 -48.15 5.55
C ALA A 798 -4.85 -49.18 4.86
N PRO A 799 -5.03 -50.49 5.13
CA PRO A 799 -4.31 -51.52 4.41
C PRO A 799 -4.67 -51.49 2.92
N PRO A 800 -3.77 -51.94 2.02
CA PRO A 800 -4.07 -52.13 0.60
C PRO A 800 -5.32 -53.02 0.39
N ARG A 801 -6.25 -52.57 -0.45
CA ARG A 801 -7.49 -53.30 -0.82
C ARG A 801 -7.78 -53.14 -2.31
N PRO A 802 -8.50 -54.08 -2.96
CA PRO A 802 -8.91 -53.96 -4.36
C PRO A 802 -9.81 -52.74 -4.63
N SER A 803 -10.61 -52.36 -3.64
CA SER A 803 -11.46 -51.17 -3.66
C SER A 803 -11.61 -50.60 -2.24
N TYR A 804 -12.01 -49.33 -2.18
CA TYR A 804 -12.25 -48.59 -0.95
C TYR A 804 -13.66 -47.99 -0.96
N PRO A 805 -14.28 -47.75 0.22
CA PRO A 805 -15.59 -47.10 0.28
C PRO A 805 -15.50 -45.68 -0.25
N VAL A 806 -16.57 -45.16 -0.85
CA VAL A 806 -16.71 -43.73 -1.14
C VAL A 806 -17.17 -42.96 0.08
N THR A 807 -16.74 -41.72 0.19
CA THR A 807 -17.28 -40.77 1.17
C THR A 807 -18.69 -40.30 0.77
N PRO A 808 -19.53 -39.81 1.71
CA PRO A 808 -20.84 -39.23 1.37
C PRO A 808 -20.76 -38.12 0.31
N GLN A 809 -19.72 -37.29 0.36
CA GLN A 809 -19.45 -36.20 -0.58
C GLN A 809 -19.17 -36.74 -1.99
N GLN A 810 -18.29 -37.74 -2.11
CA GLN A 810 -18.01 -38.40 -3.39
C GLN A 810 -19.23 -39.12 -3.94
N ARG A 811 -20.00 -39.79 -3.08
CA ARG A 811 -21.23 -40.47 -3.47
C ARG A 811 -22.24 -39.49 -4.08
N ARG A 812 -22.44 -38.33 -3.45
CA ARG A 812 -23.30 -37.26 -3.97
C ARG A 812 -22.84 -36.79 -5.34
N LEU A 813 -21.56 -36.44 -5.49
CA LEU A 813 -21.03 -35.97 -6.77
C LEU A 813 -21.12 -37.03 -7.87
N TYR A 814 -20.88 -38.30 -7.54
CA TYR A 814 -21.06 -39.41 -8.46
C TYR A 814 -22.50 -39.47 -8.98
N PHE A 815 -23.50 -39.44 -8.09
CA PHE A 815 -24.91 -39.47 -8.50
C PHE A 815 -25.35 -38.20 -9.23
N GLU A 816 -24.81 -37.03 -8.91
CA GLU A 816 -25.11 -35.82 -9.67
C GLU A 816 -24.52 -35.89 -11.10
N GLN A 817 -23.30 -36.40 -11.28
CA GLN A 817 -22.72 -36.58 -12.61
C GLN A 817 -23.49 -37.61 -13.46
N LEU A 818 -24.07 -38.65 -12.84
CA LEU A 818 -24.90 -39.62 -13.56
C LEU A 818 -26.20 -39.04 -14.13
N LYS A 819 -26.68 -37.90 -13.63
CA LYS A 819 -27.89 -37.26 -14.17
C LYS A 819 -27.65 -36.63 -15.54
N ASP A 820 -26.43 -36.15 -15.77
CA ASP A 820 -25.97 -35.66 -17.05
C ASP A 820 -24.45 -35.88 -17.17
N GLU A 821 -24.08 -37.01 -17.78
CA GLU A 821 -22.68 -37.40 -17.96
C GLU A 821 -21.89 -36.40 -18.82
N ARG A 822 -22.58 -35.52 -19.56
CA ARG A 822 -21.97 -34.48 -20.40
C ARG A 822 -21.79 -33.16 -19.66
N ALA A 823 -22.22 -33.07 -18.41
CA ALA A 823 -22.09 -31.84 -17.66
C ALA A 823 -20.66 -31.63 -17.16
N VAL A 824 -20.26 -30.36 -17.06
CA VAL A 824 -18.92 -29.92 -16.61
C VAL A 824 -19.00 -29.03 -15.36
N HIS A 825 -20.16 -28.98 -14.70
CA HIS A 825 -20.43 -28.11 -13.54
C HIS A 825 -19.62 -28.48 -12.30
N TYR A 826 -19.09 -29.70 -12.25
CA TYR A 826 -18.13 -30.15 -11.24
C TYR A 826 -16.70 -30.27 -11.79
N ASN A 827 -16.41 -29.70 -12.96
CA ASN A 827 -15.02 -29.48 -13.36
C ASN A 827 -14.44 -28.29 -12.60
N VAL A 828 -13.14 -28.36 -12.33
CA VAL A 828 -12.35 -27.35 -11.63
C VAL A 828 -11.21 -26.93 -12.56
N PRO A 829 -11.48 -26.06 -13.55
CA PRO A 829 -10.45 -25.55 -14.44
C PRO A 829 -9.58 -24.50 -13.74
N VAL A 830 -8.26 -24.64 -13.88
CA VAL A 830 -7.24 -23.77 -13.29
C VAL A 830 -6.27 -23.31 -14.37
N THR A 831 -5.96 -22.02 -14.41
CA THR A 831 -4.92 -21.43 -15.26
C THR A 831 -3.81 -20.80 -14.40
N LEU A 832 -2.56 -21.03 -14.80
CA LEU A 832 -1.35 -20.48 -14.18
C LEU A 832 -0.45 -19.86 -15.26
N GLU A 833 -0.08 -18.60 -15.06
CA GLU A 833 0.94 -17.91 -15.88
C GLU A 833 2.31 -18.09 -15.21
N LEU A 834 3.13 -18.99 -15.75
CA LEU A 834 4.42 -19.36 -15.19
C LEU A 834 5.55 -18.48 -15.77
N PRO A 835 6.69 -18.33 -15.04
CA PRO A 835 7.84 -17.58 -15.53
C PRO A 835 8.32 -18.06 -16.91
N ALA A 836 8.77 -17.14 -17.78
CA ALA A 836 9.18 -17.44 -19.16
C ALA A 836 10.30 -18.50 -19.27
N GLY A 837 11.13 -18.66 -18.24
CA GLY A 837 12.16 -19.69 -18.16
C GLY A 837 11.67 -21.09 -17.74
N THR A 838 10.35 -21.29 -17.60
CA THR A 838 9.77 -22.59 -17.26
C THR A 838 9.96 -23.57 -18.42
N ASP A 839 10.54 -24.75 -18.16
CA ASP A 839 10.67 -25.81 -19.15
C ASP A 839 9.36 -26.62 -19.22
N PRO A 840 8.62 -26.60 -20.35
CA PRO A 840 7.35 -27.30 -20.48
C PRO A 840 7.45 -28.83 -20.35
N LEU A 841 8.57 -29.42 -20.77
CA LEU A 841 8.77 -30.87 -20.72
C LEU A 841 9.06 -31.33 -19.28
N ARG A 842 9.85 -30.55 -18.55
CA ARG A 842 10.09 -30.76 -17.12
C ARG A 842 8.81 -30.56 -16.30
N LEU A 843 7.96 -29.59 -16.67
CA LEU A 843 6.65 -29.40 -16.07
C LEU A 843 5.72 -30.59 -16.30
N ALA A 844 5.71 -31.13 -17.52
CA ALA A 844 4.97 -32.35 -17.84
C ALA A 844 5.46 -33.55 -17.01
N ASP A 845 6.77 -33.71 -16.79
CA ASP A 845 7.31 -34.77 -15.91
C ASP A 845 6.90 -34.58 -14.43
N ALA A 846 6.97 -33.35 -13.93
CA ALA A 846 6.55 -33.02 -12.57
C ALA A 846 5.07 -33.36 -12.34
N LEU A 847 4.19 -33.08 -13.30
CA LEU A 847 2.77 -33.46 -13.27
C LEU A 847 2.56 -34.99 -13.24
N ARG A 848 3.35 -35.78 -13.97
CA ARG A 848 3.32 -37.25 -13.88
C ARG A 848 3.76 -37.75 -12.51
N ARG A 849 4.80 -37.14 -11.91
CA ARG A 849 5.24 -37.44 -10.54
C ARG A 849 4.16 -37.09 -9.51
N LEU A 850 3.51 -35.94 -9.68
CA LEU A 850 2.39 -35.49 -8.85
C LEU A 850 1.23 -36.50 -8.86
N THR A 851 0.92 -37.06 -10.03
CA THR A 851 -0.10 -38.11 -10.19
C THR A 851 0.23 -39.36 -9.39
N ARG A 852 1.46 -39.86 -9.49
CA ARG A 852 1.92 -41.03 -8.71
C ARG A 852 1.83 -40.76 -7.21
N ARG A 853 2.16 -39.53 -6.81
CA ARG A 853 2.19 -39.10 -5.42
C ARG A 853 0.83 -39.07 -4.75
N HIS A 854 -0.23 -38.55 -5.39
CA HIS A 854 -1.54 -38.39 -4.75
C HIS A 854 -2.53 -39.47 -5.22
N ASP A 855 -2.96 -40.34 -4.29
CA ASP A 855 -3.96 -41.39 -4.57
C ASP A 855 -5.20 -40.85 -5.27
N ALA A 856 -5.71 -39.68 -4.86
CA ALA A 856 -6.90 -39.07 -5.43
C ALA A 856 -6.79 -38.80 -6.94
N LEU A 857 -5.60 -38.47 -7.46
CA LEU A 857 -5.39 -38.22 -8.89
C LEU A 857 -5.37 -39.50 -9.74
N ARG A 858 -5.34 -40.66 -9.09
CA ARG A 858 -5.36 -42.00 -9.69
C ARG A 858 -6.61 -42.79 -9.32
N THR A 859 -7.62 -42.09 -8.80
CA THR A 859 -8.87 -42.69 -8.37
C THR A 859 -9.89 -42.68 -9.50
N ARG A 860 -10.54 -43.83 -9.71
CA ARG A 860 -11.78 -43.99 -10.49
C ARG A 860 -12.88 -44.59 -9.63
N PHE A 861 -14.12 -44.49 -10.09
CA PHE A 861 -15.31 -44.90 -9.35
C PHE A 861 -16.06 -45.99 -10.13
N ALA A 862 -16.50 -47.03 -9.44
CA ALA A 862 -17.27 -48.10 -10.04
C ALA A 862 -18.42 -48.52 -9.13
N VAL A 863 -19.45 -49.12 -9.73
CA VAL A 863 -20.54 -49.76 -9.01
C VAL A 863 -20.23 -51.24 -8.89
N THR A 864 -20.25 -51.80 -7.68
CA THR A 864 -20.10 -53.24 -7.44
C THR A 864 -21.35 -54.00 -7.87
N ASP A 865 -21.28 -55.32 -8.00
CA ASP A 865 -22.44 -56.17 -8.32
C ASP A 865 -23.62 -55.99 -7.35
N ASP A 866 -23.34 -55.63 -6.09
CA ASP A 866 -24.35 -55.35 -5.05
C ASP A 866 -24.97 -53.93 -5.14
N GLY A 867 -24.61 -53.14 -6.17
CA GLY A 867 -25.14 -51.80 -6.40
C GLY A 867 -24.46 -50.66 -5.61
N GLU A 868 -23.41 -50.96 -4.84
CA GLU A 868 -22.66 -49.97 -4.06
C GLU A 868 -21.59 -49.26 -4.89
N VAL A 869 -21.44 -47.95 -4.71
CA VAL A 869 -20.37 -47.16 -5.35
C VAL A 869 -19.09 -47.30 -4.53
N VAL A 870 -18.00 -47.66 -5.18
CA VAL A 870 -16.66 -47.80 -4.57
C VAL A 870 -15.63 -47.01 -5.36
N GLN A 871 -14.50 -46.71 -4.71
CA GLN A 871 -13.36 -46.09 -5.37
C GLN A 871 -12.24 -47.12 -5.58
N HIS A 872 -11.65 -47.12 -6.78
CA HIS A 872 -10.46 -47.89 -7.15
C HIS A 872 -9.28 -46.94 -7.32
N ILE A 873 -8.14 -47.30 -6.74
CA ILE A 873 -6.91 -46.52 -6.83
C ILE A 873 -5.94 -47.29 -7.70
N ASP A 874 -5.76 -46.82 -8.93
CA ASP A 874 -4.90 -47.49 -9.90
C ASP A 874 -3.42 -47.18 -9.60
N ALA A 875 -2.56 -48.18 -9.73
CA ALA A 875 -1.13 -48.06 -9.39
C ALA A 875 -0.38 -47.18 -10.40
N ASP A 876 -0.66 -47.39 -11.69
CA ASP A 876 -0.04 -46.68 -12.81
C ASP A 876 -1.14 -46.08 -13.69
N VAL A 877 -1.17 -44.75 -13.74
CA VAL A 877 -2.12 -43.97 -14.55
C VAL A 877 -1.32 -42.91 -15.30
N GLU A 878 -1.44 -42.91 -16.63
CA GLU A 878 -0.80 -41.90 -17.47
C GLU A 878 -1.77 -40.74 -17.74
N PRO A 879 -1.47 -39.52 -17.28
CA PRO A 879 -2.34 -38.38 -17.50
C PRO A 879 -2.26 -37.81 -18.92
N SER A 880 -3.38 -37.26 -19.40
CA SER A 880 -3.40 -36.51 -20.65
C SER A 880 -2.76 -35.13 -20.45
N ILE A 881 -1.47 -35.03 -20.75
CA ILE A 881 -0.70 -33.79 -20.74
C ILE A 881 -0.29 -33.48 -22.17
N ARG A 882 -0.68 -32.31 -22.69
CA ARG A 882 -0.27 -31.85 -24.03
C ARG A 882 0.59 -30.61 -23.90
N VAL A 883 1.62 -30.53 -24.72
CA VAL A 883 2.49 -29.35 -24.82
C VAL A 883 2.30 -28.75 -26.21
N HIS A 884 1.97 -27.46 -26.26
CA HIS A 884 1.68 -26.73 -27.48
C HIS A 884 2.62 -25.53 -27.60
N ASP A 885 3.06 -25.25 -28.83
CA ASP A 885 3.69 -23.98 -29.17
C ASP A 885 2.60 -23.02 -29.69
N GLY A 886 2.54 -21.82 -29.11
CA GLY A 886 1.54 -20.80 -29.43
C GLY A 886 0.59 -20.48 -28.28
N GLU A 887 -0.35 -19.57 -28.55
CA GLU A 887 -1.31 -19.09 -27.56
C GLU A 887 -2.36 -20.15 -27.21
N PRO A 888 -2.87 -20.16 -25.95
CA PRO A 888 -3.91 -21.08 -25.54
C PRO A 888 -5.20 -20.96 -26.37
N THR A 889 -5.83 -22.10 -26.69
CA THR A 889 -7.15 -22.15 -27.35
C THR A 889 -8.26 -21.58 -26.45
N PRO A 890 -9.49 -21.32 -26.93
CA PRO A 890 -10.60 -20.93 -26.07
C PRO A 890 -10.83 -21.99 -24.97
N LEU A 891 -10.98 -21.55 -23.71
CA LEU A 891 -11.09 -22.45 -22.55
C LEU A 891 -12.21 -23.50 -22.68
N ALA A 892 -13.33 -23.12 -23.31
CA ALA A 892 -14.47 -24.01 -23.56
C ALA A 892 -14.12 -25.23 -24.45
N ALA A 893 -13.03 -25.18 -25.21
CA ALA A 893 -12.53 -26.32 -25.98
C ALA A 893 -11.65 -27.27 -25.14
N PHE A 894 -11.03 -26.76 -24.08
CA PHE A 894 -10.19 -27.54 -23.16
C PHE A 894 -11.02 -28.27 -22.11
N VAL A 895 -11.97 -27.56 -21.50
CA VAL A 895 -12.88 -28.09 -20.47
C VAL A 895 -13.90 -29.00 -21.12
N ARG A 896 -13.87 -30.29 -20.75
CA ARG A 896 -14.77 -31.33 -21.30
C ARG A 896 -15.22 -32.29 -20.19
N PRO A 897 -16.29 -33.08 -20.40
CA PRO A 897 -16.79 -33.99 -19.37
C PRO A 897 -15.74 -35.04 -18.96
N PHE A 898 -15.90 -35.61 -17.76
CA PHE A 898 -15.10 -36.73 -17.28
C PHE A 898 -15.97 -37.98 -17.17
N ASP A 899 -15.44 -39.12 -17.61
CA ASP A 899 -15.99 -40.43 -17.26
C ASP A 899 -15.42 -40.83 -15.89
N LEU A 900 -16.30 -40.89 -14.87
CA LEU A 900 -15.88 -41.19 -13.51
C LEU A 900 -15.36 -42.63 -13.33
N SER A 901 -15.61 -43.51 -14.30
CA SER A 901 -15.16 -44.91 -14.29
C SER A 901 -13.73 -45.11 -14.80
N GLU A 902 -13.11 -44.06 -15.32
CA GLU A 902 -11.77 -44.08 -15.94
C GLU A 902 -10.82 -43.09 -15.24
N ALA A 903 -9.68 -43.57 -14.75
CA ALA A 903 -8.62 -42.71 -14.20
C ALA A 903 -7.66 -42.27 -15.32
N PRO A 904 -7.08 -41.04 -15.27
CA PRO A 904 -7.21 -40.05 -14.21
C PRO A 904 -8.36 -39.06 -14.45
N LEU A 905 -8.99 -38.59 -13.38
CA LEU A 905 -10.04 -37.57 -13.41
C LEU A 905 -9.49 -36.14 -13.44
N TRP A 906 -8.41 -35.95 -14.20
CA TRP A 906 -7.82 -34.65 -14.48
C TRP A 906 -7.02 -34.68 -15.80
N ARG A 907 -6.70 -33.50 -16.35
CA ARG A 907 -5.93 -33.31 -17.59
C ARG A 907 -5.19 -31.98 -17.59
N ALA A 908 -4.17 -31.85 -18.44
CA ALA A 908 -3.40 -30.61 -18.58
C ALA A 908 -3.05 -30.24 -20.03
N GLU A 909 -2.94 -28.94 -20.26
CA GLU A 909 -2.27 -28.35 -21.42
C GLU A 909 -1.20 -27.36 -20.94
N VAL A 910 -0.02 -27.42 -21.53
CA VAL A 910 1.07 -26.46 -21.34
C VAL A 910 1.28 -25.73 -22.65
N HIS A 911 1.08 -24.42 -22.65
CA HIS A 911 1.24 -23.56 -23.81
C HIS A 911 2.53 -22.75 -23.65
N ARG A 912 3.39 -22.79 -24.66
CA ARG A 912 4.65 -22.05 -24.69
C ARG A 912 4.61 -20.99 -25.78
N THR A 913 4.94 -19.76 -25.40
CA THR A 913 5.22 -18.65 -26.31
C THR A 913 6.64 -18.13 -26.06
N PRO A 914 7.20 -17.27 -26.93
CA PRO A 914 8.49 -16.65 -26.67
C PRO A 914 8.52 -15.79 -25.39
N ALA A 915 7.37 -15.35 -24.88
CA ALA A 915 7.25 -14.43 -23.75
C ALA A 915 6.77 -15.10 -22.45
N ALA A 916 6.09 -16.25 -22.51
CA ALA A 916 5.45 -16.87 -21.34
C ALA A 916 5.24 -18.38 -21.49
N VAL A 917 4.99 -19.03 -20.35
CA VAL A 917 4.50 -20.42 -20.29
C VAL A 917 3.21 -20.45 -19.49
N THR A 918 2.13 -20.94 -20.09
CA THR A 918 0.82 -21.02 -19.45
C THR A 918 0.46 -22.48 -19.18
N LEU A 919 0.17 -22.84 -17.93
CA LEU A 919 -0.35 -24.15 -17.54
C LEU A 919 -1.86 -24.06 -17.34
N ARG A 920 -2.62 -24.89 -18.07
CA ARG A 920 -4.04 -25.13 -17.85
C ARG A 920 -4.26 -26.53 -17.32
N LEU A 921 -5.04 -26.63 -16.26
CA LEU A 921 -5.46 -27.87 -15.61
C LEU A 921 -6.98 -27.92 -15.59
N ASP A 922 -7.55 -29.10 -15.80
CA ASP A 922 -8.97 -29.35 -15.61
C ASP A 922 -9.09 -30.62 -14.78
N LEU A 923 -9.68 -30.51 -13.59
CA LEU A 923 -9.83 -31.59 -12.62
C LEU A 923 -11.32 -31.82 -12.31
N HIS A 924 -11.71 -33.02 -11.90
CA HIS A 924 -13.06 -33.25 -11.40
C HIS A 924 -13.15 -33.03 -9.88
N HIS A 925 -14.18 -32.32 -9.41
CA HIS A 925 -14.38 -31.95 -8.00
C HIS A 925 -14.57 -33.18 -7.07
N ILE A 926 -14.80 -34.38 -7.62
CA ILE A 926 -14.87 -35.65 -6.86
C ILE A 926 -13.51 -36.12 -6.32
N VAL A 927 -12.40 -35.62 -6.89
CA VAL A 927 -11.03 -35.97 -6.48
C VAL A 927 -10.25 -34.79 -5.91
N VAL A 928 -10.81 -33.58 -5.95
CA VAL A 928 -10.16 -32.36 -5.48
C VAL A 928 -11.19 -31.37 -4.93
N ASP A 929 -10.84 -30.61 -3.90
CA ASP A 929 -11.60 -29.46 -3.43
C ASP A 929 -10.73 -28.20 -3.39
N GLY A 930 -11.33 -27.04 -3.07
CA GLY A 930 -10.60 -25.77 -3.04
C GLY A 930 -9.38 -25.77 -2.11
N TYR A 931 -9.47 -26.46 -0.96
CA TYR A 931 -8.35 -26.60 -0.02
C TYR A 931 -7.25 -27.54 -0.53
N SER A 932 -7.58 -28.47 -1.42
CA SER A 932 -6.62 -29.39 -2.01
C SER A 932 -5.70 -28.71 -3.03
N LEU A 933 -6.10 -27.58 -3.61
CA LEU A 933 -5.34 -26.92 -4.68
C LEU A 933 -3.97 -26.43 -4.18
N THR A 934 -3.91 -25.80 -3.00
CA THR A 934 -2.64 -25.29 -2.45
C THR A 934 -1.58 -26.37 -2.22
N PRO A 935 -1.82 -27.43 -1.41
CA PRO A 935 -0.82 -28.49 -1.23
C PRO A 935 -0.51 -29.24 -2.53
N LEU A 936 -1.46 -29.33 -3.47
CA LEU A 936 -1.23 -29.91 -4.79
C LEU A 936 -0.21 -29.09 -5.61
N PHE A 937 -0.34 -27.76 -5.63
CA PHE A 937 0.56 -26.87 -6.37
C PHE A 937 1.90 -26.65 -5.66
N GLU A 938 1.96 -26.66 -4.33
CA GLU A 938 3.22 -26.69 -3.57
C GLU A 938 4.05 -27.95 -3.89
N ASP A 939 3.37 -29.11 -3.90
CA ASP A 939 4.01 -30.38 -4.26
C ASP A 939 4.45 -30.34 -5.75
N LEU A 940 3.66 -29.75 -6.65
CA LEU A 940 4.06 -29.54 -8.06
C LEU A 940 5.33 -28.68 -8.18
N ALA A 941 5.40 -27.55 -7.48
CA ALA A 941 6.56 -26.66 -7.50
C ALA A 941 7.82 -27.37 -6.98
N THR A 942 7.69 -28.15 -5.89
CA THR A 942 8.78 -28.96 -5.31
C THR A 942 9.26 -30.03 -6.29
N LEU A 943 8.33 -30.79 -6.86
CA LEU A 943 8.64 -31.84 -7.84
C LEU A 943 9.30 -31.26 -9.09
N TYR A 944 8.80 -30.11 -9.57
CA TYR A 944 9.40 -29.40 -10.67
C TYR A 944 10.82 -28.95 -10.34
N ALA A 945 11.10 -28.43 -9.14
CA ALA A 945 12.45 -28.03 -8.71
C ALA A 945 13.47 -29.18 -8.75
N GLY A 946 13.01 -30.43 -8.73
CA GLY A 946 13.85 -31.64 -8.73
C GLY A 946 13.91 -32.34 -7.37
N ASP A 947 13.28 -31.75 -6.36
CA ASP A 947 13.20 -32.28 -5.00
C ASP A 947 12.03 -33.25 -4.83
N GLU A 948 11.96 -33.91 -3.68
CA GLU A 948 10.85 -34.78 -3.30
C GLU A 948 10.08 -34.17 -2.12
N PRO A 949 8.78 -33.85 -2.27
CA PRO A 949 7.99 -33.29 -1.18
C PRO A 949 7.78 -34.29 -0.03
N PRO A 950 7.63 -33.83 1.22
CA PRO A 950 7.53 -34.71 2.39
C PRO A 950 6.35 -35.68 2.25
N PRO A 951 6.48 -36.97 2.61
CA PRO A 951 5.39 -37.94 2.41
C PRO A 951 4.15 -37.53 3.22
N PRO A 952 2.93 -37.62 2.66
CA PRO A 952 1.74 -37.25 3.42
C PRO A 952 1.46 -38.30 4.50
N THR A 953 1.12 -37.82 5.69
CA THR A 953 0.82 -38.63 6.88
C THR A 953 -0.40 -39.53 6.67
N LEU A 954 -1.39 -39.03 5.91
CA LEU A 954 -2.61 -39.72 5.55
C LEU A 954 -2.89 -39.55 4.06
N ARG A 955 -3.52 -40.55 3.45
CA ARG A 955 -4.07 -40.54 2.10
C ARG A 955 -5.60 -40.38 2.19
N TYR A 956 -6.23 -39.94 1.11
CA TYR A 956 -7.69 -39.79 1.08
C TYR A 956 -8.44 -41.10 1.38
N ARG A 957 -7.90 -42.24 0.92
CA ARG A 957 -8.45 -43.57 1.22
C ARG A 957 -8.49 -43.90 2.72
N ASP A 958 -7.53 -43.38 3.49
CA ASP A 958 -7.44 -43.63 4.93
C ASP A 958 -8.60 -42.95 5.65
N TYR A 959 -8.89 -41.71 5.25
CA TYR A 959 -10.08 -40.96 5.68
C TYR A 959 -11.37 -41.67 5.27
N ALA A 960 -11.50 -42.11 4.00
CA ALA A 960 -12.71 -42.78 3.53
C ALA A 960 -13.00 -44.09 4.29
N VAL A 961 -11.97 -44.90 4.57
CA VAL A 961 -12.10 -46.13 5.36
C VAL A 961 -12.49 -45.84 6.81
N TRP A 962 -11.86 -44.83 7.43
CA TRP A 962 -12.20 -44.44 8.80
C TRP A 962 -13.62 -43.89 8.91
N LEU A 963 -14.05 -43.07 7.94
CA LEU A 963 -15.38 -42.44 7.91
C LEU A 963 -16.51 -43.48 7.76
N ALA A 964 -16.25 -44.54 7.00
CA ALA A 964 -17.13 -45.69 6.85
C ALA A 964 -17.08 -46.65 8.07
N GLY A 965 -16.01 -46.58 8.86
CA GLY A 965 -15.81 -47.42 10.04
C GLY A 965 -16.68 -47.02 11.24
N PRO A 966 -16.68 -47.84 12.30
CA PRO A 966 -17.49 -47.60 13.50
C PRO A 966 -17.24 -46.25 14.16
N ASP A 967 -16.01 -45.76 14.12
CA ASP A 967 -15.59 -44.53 14.80
C ASP A 967 -16.11 -43.29 14.06
N GLY A 968 -15.91 -43.23 12.74
CA GLY A 968 -16.48 -42.17 11.90
C GLY A 968 -18.01 -42.18 11.90
N LEU A 969 -18.64 -43.37 11.92
CA LEU A 969 -20.10 -43.49 12.05
C LEU A 969 -20.62 -42.93 13.38
N ARG A 970 -19.95 -43.24 14.50
CA ARG A 970 -20.33 -42.71 15.83
C ARG A 970 -20.17 -41.20 15.89
N GLN A 971 -19.07 -40.67 15.35
CA GLN A 971 -18.83 -39.22 15.32
C GLN A 971 -19.93 -38.50 14.54
N ARG A 972 -20.24 -38.94 13.31
CA ARG A 972 -21.32 -38.34 12.51
C ARG A 972 -22.66 -38.40 13.25
N LYS A 973 -23.05 -39.58 13.75
CA LYS A 973 -24.33 -39.74 14.46
C LYS A 973 -24.44 -38.88 15.72
N SER A 974 -23.34 -38.55 16.38
CA SER A 974 -23.38 -37.67 17.57
C SER A 974 -23.92 -36.27 17.26
N GLN A 975 -23.82 -35.83 16.00
CA GLN A 975 -24.25 -34.50 15.54
C GLN A 975 -25.70 -34.49 15.02
N GLU A 976 -26.35 -35.64 14.90
CA GLU A 976 -27.72 -35.79 14.35
C GLU A 976 -28.77 -35.04 15.18
N ALA A 977 -28.62 -35.02 16.52
CA ALA A 977 -29.59 -34.41 17.42
C ALA A 977 -29.72 -32.89 17.19
N TYR A 978 -28.62 -32.21 16.85
CA TYR A 978 -28.62 -30.80 16.49
C TYR A 978 -29.45 -30.57 15.22
N TRP A 979 -29.16 -31.31 14.15
CA TRP A 979 -29.84 -31.15 12.86
C TRP A 979 -31.33 -31.49 12.94
N ARG A 980 -31.72 -32.50 13.72
CA ARG A 980 -33.14 -32.80 13.98
C ARG A 980 -33.86 -31.66 14.69
N LYS A 981 -33.19 -30.98 15.63
CA LYS A 981 -33.75 -29.83 16.33
C LYS A 981 -33.87 -28.64 15.39
N GLU A 982 -32.83 -28.35 14.61
CA GLU A 982 -32.79 -27.21 13.69
C GLU A 982 -33.85 -27.31 12.59
N PHE A 983 -34.12 -28.53 12.10
CA PHE A 983 -35.14 -28.82 11.08
C PHE A 983 -36.44 -29.38 11.65
N ALA A 984 -36.72 -29.19 12.94
CA ALA A 984 -38.00 -29.58 13.54
C ALA A 984 -39.18 -28.76 12.99
N SER A 985 -38.92 -27.50 12.62
CA SER A 985 -39.90 -26.62 11.95
C SER A 985 -39.79 -26.74 10.43
N PRO A 986 -40.91 -26.72 9.68
CA PRO A 986 -40.90 -26.77 8.21
C PRO A 986 -39.98 -25.73 7.58
N ILE A 987 -39.41 -26.06 6.42
CA ILE A 987 -38.67 -25.11 5.60
C ILE A 987 -39.72 -24.35 4.78
N ASP A 988 -39.88 -23.06 5.07
CA ASP A 988 -40.64 -22.16 4.20
C ASP A 988 -39.77 -21.82 2.99
N SER A 989 -40.14 -22.35 1.83
CA SER A 989 -39.30 -22.33 0.63
C SER A 989 -39.64 -21.20 -0.34
N GLY A 990 -40.22 -20.09 0.15
CA GLY A 990 -40.65 -18.95 -0.67
C GLY A 990 -39.77 -18.71 -1.90
N ASP A 991 -40.40 -18.48 -3.04
CA ASP A 991 -39.70 -18.50 -4.32
C ASP A 991 -38.90 -17.21 -4.55
N LEU A 992 -37.67 -17.36 -5.05
CA LEU A 992 -36.96 -16.23 -5.64
C LEU A 992 -37.78 -15.68 -6.82
N PRO A 993 -37.82 -14.35 -7.02
CA PRO A 993 -38.57 -13.77 -8.12
C PRO A 993 -37.82 -14.01 -9.43
N THR A 994 -38.17 -15.10 -10.10
CA THR A 994 -37.57 -15.54 -11.37
C THR A 994 -38.12 -14.72 -12.55
N ASP A 995 -37.25 -14.41 -13.52
CA ASP A 995 -37.64 -13.75 -14.76
C ASP A 995 -38.31 -14.71 -15.75
N ARG A 996 -38.01 -16.00 -15.61
CA ARG A 996 -38.45 -17.08 -16.50
C ARG A 996 -39.06 -18.20 -15.67
N PRO A 997 -40.05 -18.94 -16.20
CA PRO A 997 -40.67 -20.03 -15.47
C PRO A 997 -39.63 -21.08 -15.12
N ARG A 998 -39.72 -21.62 -13.89
CA ARG A 998 -38.83 -22.69 -13.45
C ARG A 998 -39.08 -23.96 -14.27
N PRO A 999 -38.05 -24.54 -14.90
CA PRO A 999 -38.17 -25.80 -15.62
C PRO A 999 -38.36 -26.98 -14.64
N PRO A 1000 -39.00 -28.09 -15.06
CA PRO A 1000 -39.24 -29.25 -14.20
C PRO A 1000 -37.95 -29.99 -13.79
N LEU A 1001 -36.88 -29.80 -14.56
CA LEU A 1001 -35.52 -30.25 -14.26
C LEU A 1001 -34.60 -29.05 -14.28
N ARG A 1002 -33.63 -28.99 -13.37
CA ARG A 1002 -32.67 -27.88 -13.32
C ARG A 1002 -31.83 -27.80 -14.58
N GLU A 1003 -31.78 -26.60 -15.14
CA GLU A 1003 -30.77 -26.23 -16.13
C GLU A 1003 -29.52 -25.72 -15.41
N LEU A 1004 -28.35 -26.10 -15.91
CA LEU A 1004 -27.07 -25.73 -15.31
C LEU A 1004 -26.42 -24.53 -16.00
N ALA A 1005 -27.01 -23.97 -17.06
CA ALA A 1005 -26.47 -22.78 -17.71
C ALA A 1005 -26.45 -21.60 -16.73
N GLY A 1006 -25.32 -20.90 -16.66
CA GLY A 1006 -25.14 -19.80 -15.72
C GLY A 1006 -24.35 -18.64 -16.30
N ASP A 1007 -24.49 -17.49 -15.66
CA ASP A 1007 -23.73 -16.27 -15.94
C ASP A 1007 -23.27 -15.63 -14.61
N VAL A 1008 -22.37 -14.66 -14.67
CA VAL A 1008 -21.72 -14.05 -13.52
C VAL A 1008 -21.78 -12.52 -13.59
N VAL A 1009 -22.16 -11.90 -12.47
CA VAL A 1009 -22.05 -10.45 -12.23
C VAL A 1009 -21.01 -10.21 -11.14
N THR A 1010 -19.87 -9.63 -11.51
CA THR A 1010 -18.78 -9.27 -10.58
C THR A 1010 -18.91 -7.82 -10.12
N PHE A 1011 -18.52 -7.54 -8.88
CA PHE A 1011 -18.53 -6.20 -8.31
C PHE A 1011 -17.51 -6.06 -7.18
N ASP A 1012 -16.95 -4.86 -7.04
CA ASP A 1012 -15.96 -4.53 -6.01
C ASP A 1012 -16.67 -3.78 -4.87
N LEU A 1013 -16.45 -4.20 -3.62
CA LEU A 1013 -17.02 -3.52 -2.47
C LEU A 1013 -16.17 -2.33 -2.03
N GLY A 1014 -14.92 -2.21 -2.50
CA GLY A 1014 -13.99 -1.13 -2.21
C GLY A 1014 -13.40 -1.21 -0.79
N PRO A 1015 -12.25 -0.57 -0.56
CA PRO A 1015 -11.56 -0.62 0.74
C PRO A 1015 -12.42 0.02 1.85
N ASP A 1016 -13.16 1.09 1.56
CA ASP A 1016 -13.95 1.82 2.56
C ASP A 1016 -15.15 1.02 3.09
N ARG A 1017 -15.89 0.35 2.21
CA ARG A 1017 -17.00 -0.52 2.65
C ARG A 1017 -16.45 -1.74 3.38
N THR A 1018 -15.35 -2.30 2.88
CA THR A 1018 -14.69 -3.44 3.53
C THR A 1018 -14.26 -3.08 4.95
N ALA A 1019 -13.62 -1.93 5.15
CA ALA A 1019 -13.24 -1.43 6.47
C ALA A 1019 -14.45 -1.24 7.40
N ARG A 1020 -15.54 -0.63 6.91
CA ARG A 1020 -16.79 -0.46 7.69
C ARG A 1020 -17.42 -1.80 8.09
N LEU A 1021 -17.42 -2.79 7.19
CA LEU A 1021 -17.94 -4.13 7.48
C LEU A 1021 -17.08 -4.85 8.52
N ARG A 1022 -15.74 -4.73 8.43
CA ARG A 1022 -14.82 -5.26 9.46
C ARG A 1022 -15.00 -4.56 10.80
N GLU A 1023 -15.16 -3.25 10.79
CA GLU A 1023 -15.37 -2.46 12.00
C GLU A 1023 -16.71 -2.80 12.65
N LEU A 1024 -17.78 -2.98 11.88
CA LEU A 1024 -19.07 -3.45 12.39
C LEU A 1024 -18.94 -4.85 13.02
N ALA A 1025 -18.23 -5.77 12.36
CA ALA A 1025 -17.95 -7.10 12.90
C ALA A 1025 -17.20 -7.00 14.24
N ARG A 1026 -16.16 -6.16 14.30
CA ARG A 1026 -15.33 -5.91 15.49
C ARG A 1026 -16.13 -5.30 16.65
N GLN A 1027 -16.92 -4.26 16.38
CA GLN A 1027 -17.72 -3.57 17.40
C GLN A 1027 -18.79 -4.47 18.04
N ARG A 1028 -19.28 -5.47 17.30
CA ARG A 1028 -20.37 -6.35 17.73
C ARG A 1028 -19.90 -7.74 18.16
N ASP A 1029 -18.59 -7.95 18.23
CA ASP A 1029 -17.96 -9.22 18.60
C ASP A 1029 -18.45 -10.40 17.75
N VAL A 1030 -18.56 -10.18 16.43
CA VAL A 1030 -18.95 -11.19 15.43
C VAL A 1030 -17.94 -11.25 14.29
N THR A 1031 -18.07 -12.26 13.43
CA THR A 1031 -17.17 -12.44 12.29
C THR A 1031 -17.63 -11.64 11.06
N LEU A 1032 -16.70 -11.30 10.16
CA LEU A 1032 -17.04 -10.69 8.87
C LEU A 1032 -17.99 -11.56 8.06
N PHE A 1033 -17.81 -12.88 8.11
CA PHE A 1033 -18.75 -13.84 7.51
C PHE A 1033 -20.16 -13.67 8.08
N ALA A 1034 -20.32 -13.53 9.40
CA ALA A 1034 -21.64 -13.35 10.02
C ALA A 1034 -22.34 -12.06 9.56
N VAL A 1035 -21.59 -10.97 9.35
CA VAL A 1035 -22.11 -9.71 8.79
C VAL A 1035 -22.56 -9.89 7.33
N LEU A 1036 -21.77 -10.57 6.51
CA LEU A 1036 -22.12 -10.81 5.10
C LEU A 1036 -23.28 -11.81 4.97
N ALA A 1037 -23.30 -12.85 5.81
CA ALA A 1037 -24.37 -13.84 5.87
C ALA A 1037 -25.68 -13.26 6.38
N SER A 1038 -25.65 -12.31 7.34
CA SER A 1038 -26.85 -11.63 7.80
C SER A 1038 -27.41 -10.71 6.71
N ALA A 1039 -26.56 -9.95 6.01
CA ALA A 1039 -26.97 -9.15 4.85
C ALA A 1039 -27.59 -10.03 3.75
N HIS A 1040 -26.98 -11.18 3.48
CA HIS A 1040 -27.49 -12.16 2.52
C HIS A 1040 -28.86 -12.72 2.93
N GLY A 1041 -29.03 -13.08 4.20
CA GLY A 1041 -30.31 -13.54 4.75
C GLY A 1041 -31.41 -12.48 4.66
N ILE A 1042 -31.11 -11.22 4.95
CA ILE A 1042 -32.06 -10.09 4.83
C ILE A 1042 -32.49 -9.91 3.37
N LEU A 1043 -31.53 -9.91 2.44
CA LEU A 1043 -31.83 -9.79 1.01
C LEU A 1043 -32.73 -10.94 0.54
N LEU A 1044 -32.39 -12.19 0.87
CA LEU A 1044 -33.19 -13.35 0.50
C LEU A 1044 -34.60 -13.30 1.09
N GLY A 1045 -34.76 -12.86 2.33
CA GLY A 1045 -36.07 -12.79 2.98
C GLY A 1045 -37.00 -11.81 2.27
N ARG A 1046 -36.43 -10.69 1.83
CA ARG A 1046 -37.16 -9.71 1.01
C ARG A 1046 -37.50 -10.23 -0.38
N LEU A 1047 -36.54 -10.84 -1.07
CA LEU A 1047 -36.78 -11.38 -2.41
C LEU A 1047 -37.84 -12.48 -2.39
N LYS A 1048 -37.83 -13.35 -1.37
CA LYS A 1048 -38.77 -14.46 -1.22
C LYS A 1048 -40.10 -14.06 -0.56
N GLY A 1049 -40.18 -12.86 0.01
CA GLY A 1049 -41.36 -12.39 0.75
C GLY A 1049 -41.63 -13.15 2.06
N THR A 1050 -40.60 -13.73 2.68
CA THR A 1050 -40.71 -14.49 3.94
C THR A 1050 -39.60 -14.09 4.92
N ALA A 1051 -39.92 -14.08 6.22
CA ALA A 1051 -38.93 -13.86 7.27
C ALA A 1051 -38.03 -15.11 7.46
N HIS A 1052 -38.53 -16.31 7.17
CA HIS A 1052 -37.80 -17.55 7.39
C HIS A 1052 -36.98 -17.91 6.17
N VAL A 1053 -35.67 -17.63 6.23
CA VAL A 1053 -34.75 -17.87 5.12
C VAL A 1053 -33.82 -19.04 5.41
N THR A 1054 -33.50 -19.76 4.33
CA THR A 1054 -32.55 -20.86 4.37
C THR A 1054 -31.57 -20.70 3.22
N PHE A 1055 -30.26 -20.73 3.52
CA PHE A 1055 -29.20 -20.63 2.53
C PHE A 1055 -27.98 -21.48 2.90
N GLY A 1056 -27.22 -21.89 1.89
CA GLY A 1056 -26.04 -22.73 2.07
C GLY A 1056 -24.76 -21.93 2.29
N THR A 1057 -23.78 -22.56 2.93
CA THR A 1057 -22.38 -22.11 2.94
C THR A 1057 -21.44 -23.32 2.86
N PRO A 1058 -20.35 -23.26 2.09
CA PRO A 1058 -19.37 -24.33 2.04
C PRO A 1058 -18.46 -24.30 3.28
N VAL A 1059 -18.04 -25.48 3.72
CA VAL A 1059 -17.06 -25.71 4.79
C VAL A 1059 -15.99 -26.69 4.31
N SER A 1060 -14.81 -26.69 4.94
CA SER A 1060 -13.69 -27.52 4.48
C SER A 1060 -13.91 -29.03 4.66
N GLY A 1061 -14.69 -29.45 5.66
CA GLY A 1061 -14.90 -30.86 6.00
C GLY A 1061 -13.66 -31.58 6.55
N ARG A 1062 -12.57 -30.85 6.82
CA ARG A 1062 -11.29 -31.37 7.33
C ARG A 1062 -11.19 -31.23 8.85
N THR A 1063 -12.19 -31.75 9.57
CA THR A 1063 -12.25 -31.62 11.03
C THR A 1063 -11.21 -32.49 11.71
N ALA A 1064 -10.95 -33.72 11.22
CA ALA A 1064 -10.05 -34.68 11.83
C ALA A 1064 -8.54 -34.32 11.67
N PRO A 1065 -7.69 -34.62 12.68
CA PRO A 1065 -6.24 -34.40 12.62
C PRO A 1065 -5.56 -35.06 11.42
N GLY A 1066 -4.48 -34.44 10.92
CA GLY A 1066 -3.64 -35.02 9.86
C GLY A 1066 -4.19 -34.91 8.43
N LEU A 1067 -5.33 -34.25 8.21
CA LEU A 1067 -5.96 -34.13 6.88
C LEU A 1067 -5.51 -32.90 6.08
N HIS A 1068 -4.72 -31.99 6.66
CA HIS A 1068 -4.45 -30.65 6.08
C HIS A 1068 -3.66 -30.67 4.76
N ARG A 1069 -2.74 -31.62 4.54
CA ARG A 1069 -2.02 -31.81 3.24
C ARG A 1069 -2.63 -32.90 2.34
N THR A 1070 -3.79 -33.45 2.72
CA THR A 1070 -4.39 -34.56 1.96
C THR A 1070 -5.19 -34.04 0.77
N VAL A 1071 -4.82 -34.42 -0.46
CA VAL A 1071 -5.59 -34.06 -1.66
C VAL A 1071 -6.82 -34.97 -1.79
N GLY A 1072 -8.01 -34.38 -1.96
CA GLY A 1072 -9.28 -35.10 -2.11
C GLY A 1072 -10.53 -34.22 -1.91
N MET A 1073 -11.73 -34.81 -1.99
CA MET A 1073 -13.00 -34.10 -1.85
C MET A 1073 -13.53 -34.11 -0.41
N PHE A 1074 -13.15 -33.13 0.41
CA PHE A 1074 -13.63 -33.00 1.79
C PHE A 1074 -14.73 -31.97 1.93
N ALA A 1075 -14.71 -30.95 1.08
CA ALA A 1075 -15.64 -29.82 1.14
C ALA A 1075 -17.09 -30.29 1.23
N GLN A 1076 -17.82 -29.69 2.16
CA GLN A 1076 -19.22 -29.98 2.42
C GLN A 1076 -20.02 -28.69 2.40
N THR A 1077 -21.33 -28.78 2.16
CA THR A 1077 -22.25 -27.66 2.33
C THR A 1077 -23.01 -27.81 3.63
N VAL A 1078 -23.06 -26.72 4.41
CA VAL A 1078 -23.83 -26.59 5.63
C VAL A 1078 -24.98 -25.64 5.37
N CYS A 1079 -26.13 -25.93 5.97
CA CYS A 1079 -27.35 -25.15 5.81
C CYS A 1079 -27.49 -24.16 6.98
N LEU A 1080 -27.72 -22.89 6.68
CA LEU A 1080 -27.97 -21.83 7.67
C LEU A 1080 -29.43 -21.39 7.59
N ARG A 1081 -30.10 -21.36 8.73
CA ARG A 1081 -31.46 -20.80 8.88
C ARG A 1081 -31.40 -19.43 9.53
N GLY A 1082 -32.18 -18.49 9.00
CA GLY A 1082 -32.31 -17.15 9.54
C GLY A 1082 -33.78 -16.76 9.67
N ASP A 1083 -34.10 -16.01 10.72
CA ASP A 1083 -35.40 -15.38 10.92
C ASP A 1083 -35.28 -13.86 10.76
N ALA A 1084 -35.36 -13.41 9.50
CA ALA A 1084 -35.21 -12.03 9.06
C ALA A 1084 -36.53 -11.25 9.22
N ASP A 1085 -37.14 -11.32 10.40
CA ASP A 1085 -38.36 -10.56 10.73
C ASP A 1085 -38.11 -9.04 10.54
N PRO A 1086 -38.88 -8.36 9.66
CA PRO A 1086 -38.73 -6.92 9.41
C PRO A 1086 -38.80 -6.04 10.67
N ALA A 1087 -39.47 -6.48 11.73
CA ALA A 1087 -39.58 -5.73 12.99
C ALA A 1087 -38.35 -5.88 13.90
N LEU A 1088 -37.48 -6.88 13.65
CA LEU A 1088 -36.36 -7.18 14.51
C LEU A 1088 -35.23 -6.14 14.34
N PRO A 1089 -34.59 -5.66 15.42
CA PRO A 1089 -33.38 -4.83 15.30
C PRO A 1089 -32.25 -5.62 14.64
N TYR A 1090 -31.52 -5.01 13.71
CA TYR A 1090 -30.43 -5.68 12.99
C TYR A 1090 -29.38 -6.29 13.91
N GLU A 1091 -28.97 -5.58 14.95
CA GLU A 1091 -27.99 -6.09 15.91
C GLU A 1091 -28.42 -7.43 16.55
N THR A 1092 -29.72 -7.59 16.80
CA THR A 1092 -30.26 -8.85 17.34
C THR A 1092 -30.24 -9.95 16.29
N TYR A 1093 -30.60 -9.62 15.05
CA TYR A 1093 -30.51 -10.55 13.93
C TYR A 1093 -29.07 -11.00 13.68
N LEU A 1094 -28.13 -10.07 13.61
CA LEU A 1094 -26.69 -10.33 13.41
C LEU A 1094 -26.13 -11.29 14.46
N ARG A 1095 -26.45 -11.10 15.74
CA ARG A 1095 -26.04 -12.04 16.81
C ARG A 1095 -26.66 -13.42 16.66
N ARG A 1096 -27.93 -13.49 16.23
CA ARG A 1096 -28.60 -14.78 15.94
C ARG A 1096 -27.91 -15.47 14.77
N THR A 1097 -27.65 -14.76 13.67
CA THR A 1097 -26.94 -15.30 12.50
C THR A 1097 -25.54 -15.79 12.86
N ALA A 1098 -24.78 -15.03 13.66
CA ALA A 1098 -23.45 -15.44 14.14
C ALA A 1098 -23.54 -16.75 14.94
N ARG A 1099 -24.47 -16.83 15.89
CA ARG A 1099 -24.69 -18.04 16.68
C ARG A 1099 -25.12 -19.24 15.83
N THR A 1100 -26.05 -19.04 14.89
CA THR A 1100 -26.48 -20.11 13.99
C THR A 1100 -25.31 -20.63 13.14
N ALA A 1101 -24.47 -19.74 12.60
CA ALA A 1101 -23.28 -20.13 11.86
C ALA A 1101 -22.29 -20.92 12.73
N GLU A 1102 -22.03 -20.48 13.96
CA GLU A 1102 -21.16 -21.18 14.91
C GLU A 1102 -21.67 -22.58 15.26
N GLU A 1103 -22.95 -22.70 15.63
CA GLU A 1103 -23.56 -23.99 15.96
C GLU A 1103 -23.58 -24.93 14.74
N ALA A 1104 -23.88 -24.41 13.54
CA ALA A 1104 -23.88 -25.20 12.31
C ALA A 1104 -22.48 -25.69 11.93
N PHE A 1105 -21.45 -24.87 12.08
CA PHE A 1105 -20.05 -25.27 11.84
C PHE A 1105 -19.55 -26.29 12.87
N ALA A 1106 -20.02 -26.24 14.11
CA ALA A 1106 -19.68 -27.24 15.13
C ALA A 1106 -20.26 -28.64 14.81
N HIS A 1107 -21.29 -28.71 13.96
CA HIS A 1107 -21.98 -29.95 13.56
C HIS A 1107 -21.82 -30.26 12.06
N GLN A 1108 -20.72 -29.79 11.46
CA GLN A 1108 -20.50 -29.87 10.02
C GLN A 1108 -20.20 -31.28 9.48
N ASP A 1109 -19.80 -32.23 10.33
CA ASP A 1109 -19.45 -33.60 9.90
C ASP A 1109 -20.67 -34.46 9.60
N PHE A 1110 -21.87 -34.02 10.00
CA PHE A 1110 -23.11 -34.69 9.63
C PHE A 1110 -23.41 -34.45 8.14
N PRO A 1111 -23.47 -35.50 7.28
CA PRO A 1111 -23.55 -35.32 5.83
C PRO A 1111 -24.78 -34.53 5.36
N PHE A 1112 -24.60 -33.68 4.36
CA PHE A 1112 -25.68 -32.85 3.80
C PHE A 1112 -26.89 -33.69 3.37
N ASP A 1113 -26.68 -34.82 2.69
CA ASP A 1113 -27.78 -35.69 2.26
C ASP A 1113 -28.55 -36.31 3.44
N ASP A 1114 -27.88 -36.52 4.57
CA ASP A 1114 -28.53 -37.00 5.79
C ASP A 1114 -29.38 -35.87 6.41
N VAL A 1115 -28.91 -34.60 6.36
CA VAL A 1115 -29.74 -33.43 6.71
C VAL A 1115 -30.96 -33.32 5.79
N VAL A 1116 -30.78 -33.52 4.48
CA VAL A 1116 -31.89 -33.51 3.51
C VAL A 1116 -32.92 -34.59 3.87
N ALA A 1117 -32.47 -35.80 4.20
CA ALA A 1117 -33.36 -36.89 4.60
C ALA A 1117 -34.14 -36.59 5.89
N LEU A 1118 -33.56 -35.81 6.82
CA LEU A 1118 -34.26 -35.36 8.03
C LEU A 1118 -35.28 -34.25 7.75
N ALA A 1119 -34.97 -33.32 6.85
CA ALA A 1119 -35.68 -32.05 6.71
C ALA A 1119 -36.68 -31.98 5.55
N ALA A 1120 -36.44 -32.69 4.44
CA ALA A 1120 -37.21 -32.60 3.20
C ALA A 1120 -37.34 -33.98 2.52
N PRO A 1121 -38.25 -34.85 2.99
CA PRO A 1121 -38.37 -36.22 2.47
C PRO A 1121 -38.95 -36.29 1.04
N VAL A 1122 -39.63 -35.25 0.56
CA VAL A 1122 -40.15 -35.15 -0.81
C VAL A 1122 -39.18 -34.34 -1.66
N ARG A 1123 -38.64 -34.93 -2.74
CA ARG A 1123 -37.66 -34.27 -3.61
C ARG A 1123 -38.34 -33.49 -4.74
N ASP A 1124 -38.00 -32.21 -4.82
CA ASP A 1124 -38.21 -31.37 -6.00
C ASP A 1124 -36.92 -31.35 -6.83
N TYR A 1125 -36.97 -31.90 -8.05
CA TYR A 1125 -35.82 -31.96 -8.96
C TYR A 1125 -35.59 -30.66 -9.74
N SER A 1126 -36.50 -29.70 -9.63
CA SER A 1126 -36.34 -28.36 -10.20
C SER A 1126 -35.49 -27.42 -9.33
N ARG A 1127 -35.08 -27.88 -8.13
CA ARG A 1127 -34.34 -27.10 -7.12
C ARG A 1127 -33.27 -27.92 -6.42
N THR A 1128 -32.44 -27.22 -5.65
CA THR A 1128 -31.59 -27.84 -4.62
C THR A 1128 -32.41 -28.14 -3.35
N PRO A 1129 -32.14 -29.23 -2.61
CA PRO A 1129 -33.13 -29.77 -1.67
C PRO A 1129 -33.50 -28.91 -0.44
N LEU A 1130 -32.62 -28.02 0.04
CA LEU A 1130 -32.85 -27.25 1.28
C LEU A 1130 -32.80 -25.73 1.11
N PHE A 1131 -32.14 -25.25 0.05
CA PHE A 1131 -31.97 -23.82 -0.23
C PHE A 1131 -31.68 -23.62 -1.70
N ASP A 1132 -32.12 -22.50 -2.26
CA ASP A 1132 -31.85 -22.10 -3.65
C ASP A 1132 -30.58 -21.23 -3.78
N ALA A 1133 -30.13 -20.66 -2.64
CA ALA A 1133 -29.05 -19.68 -2.59
C ALA A 1133 -27.88 -20.13 -1.70
N LEU A 1134 -26.66 -19.77 -2.09
CA LEU A 1134 -25.42 -20.06 -1.36
C LEU A 1134 -24.57 -18.78 -1.18
N ILE A 1135 -23.88 -18.66 -0.04
CA ILE A 1135 -22.86 -17.65 0.20
C ILE A 1135 -21.52 -18.32 0.56
N ALA A 1136 -20.43 -17.85 -0.01
CA ALA A 1136 -19.07 -18.27 0.31
C ALA A 1136 -18.16 -17.05 0.52
N LEU A 1137 -17.32 -17.10 1.56
CA LEU A 1137 -16.27 -16.12 1.81
C LEU A 1137 -14.91 -16.83 1.73
N HIS A 1138 -14.03 -16.31 0.88
CA HIS A 1138 -12.68 -16.81 0.63
C HIS A 1138 -11.65 -15.78 1.11
N SER A 1139 -10.77 -16.18 2.02
CA SER A 1139 -9.60 -15.35 2.38
C SER A 1139 -8.45 -15.60 1.41
N GLY A 1140 -7.75 -14.53 1.01
CA GLY A 1140 -6.75 -14.51 -0.07
C GLY A 1140 -5.49 -15.35 0.12
N ARG A 1141 -5.46 -16.30 1.07
CA ARG A 1141 -4.31 -17.18 1.34
C ARG A 1141 -4.10 -18.29 0.31
N TYR A 1142 -5.10 -18.60 -0.51
CA TYR A 1142 -5.04 -19.70 -1.49
C TYR A 1142 -5.06 -19.25 -2.95
N THR A 1143 -4.70 -17.99 -3.22
CA THR A 1143 -4.77 -17.37 -4.56
C THR A 1143 -3.46 -17.36 -5.32
N ALA A 1144 -2.37 -17.89 -4.75
CA ALA A 1144 -1.06 -17.95 -5.42
C ALA A 1144 -0.18 -19.09 -4.86
N VAL A 1145 0.79 -19.53 -5.66
CA VAL A 1145 1.83 -20.50 -5.29
C VAL A 1145 3.21 -19.94 -5.63
N ASP A 1146 4.20 -20.21 -4.78
CA ASP A 1146 5.59 -19.90 -5.12
C ASP A 1146 6.13 -20.94 -6.10
N PHE A 1147 6.48 -20.51 -7.30
CA PHE A 1147 7.00 -21.34 -8.37
C PHE A 1147 8.29 -20.73 -8.92
N GLN A 1148 9.42 -21.42 -8.76
CA GLN A 1148 10.76 -20.93 -9.13
C GLN A 1148 11.12 -19.54 -8.53
N GLY A 1149 10.67 -19.25 -7.31
CA GLY A 1149 10.93 -17.96 -6.65
C GLY A 1149 10.02 -16.81 -7.12
N ALA A 1150 9.08 -17.07 -8.04
CA ALA A 1150 8.01 -16.15 -8.40
C ALA A 1150 6.69 -16.55 -7.72
N ARG A 1151 5.96 -15.57 -7.21
CA ARG A 1151 4.61 -15.79 -6.67
C ARG A 1151 3.59 -15.80 -7.81
N VAL A 1152 3.14 -16.99 -8.21
CA VAL A 1152 2.24 -17.21 -9.34
C VAL A 1152 0.78 -17.28 -8.88
N PRO A 1153 -0.12 -16.38 -9.34
CA PRO A 1153 -1.54 -16.43 -8.98
C PRO A 1153 -2.26 -17.66 -9.56
N LEU A 1154 -3.01 -18.36 -8.71
CA LEU A 1154 -3.93 -19.45 -9.05
C LEU A 1154 -5.25 -18.88 -9.56
N ARG A 1155 -5.56 -19.05 -10.86
CA ARG A 1155 -6.81 -18.56 -11.46
C ARG A 1155 -7.78 -19.72 -11.67
N LEU A 1156 -8.88 -19.74 -10.93
CA LEU A 1156 -10.02 -20.62 -11.19
C LEU A 1156 -10.86 -20.04 -12.32
N GLU A 1157 -11.11 -20.83 -13.35
CA GLU A 1157 -11.83 -20.36 -14.52
C GLU A 1157 -13.34 -20.68 -14.42
N PRO A 1158 -14.22 -19.79 -14.90
CA PRO A 1158 -15.65 -20.07 -14.92
C PRO A 1158 -15.98 -21.13 -15.98
N THR A 1159 -16.80 -22.11 -15.60
CA THR A 1159 -17.32 -23.14 -16.53
C THR A 1159 -18.56 -22.67 -17.30
N GLY A 1160 -19.07 -21.47 -17.03
CA GLY A 1160 -20.34 -20.98 -17.56
C GLY A 1160 -21.57 -21.75 -17.04
N GLN A 1161 -21.41 -22.51 -15.95
CA GLN A 1161 -22.48 -23.29 -15.34
C GLN A 1161 -22.77 -22.84 -13.90
N ALA A 1162 -24.01 -22.94 -13.45
CA ALA A 1162 -24.48 -22.58 -12.11
C ALA A 1162 -25.08 -23.80 -11.38
N VAL A 1163 -24.44 -24.20 -10.27
CA VAL A 1163 -24.87 -25.34 -9.42
C VAL A 1163 -26.00 -24.96 -8.46
N PHE A 1164 -26.25 -23.67 -8.26
CA PHE A 1164 -27.35 -23.13 -7.46
C PHE A 1164 -28.08 -22.06 -8.27
N ASP A 1165 -29.32 -21.76 -7.91
CA ASP A 1165 -30.09 -20.71 -8.59
C ASP A 1165 -29.38 -19.36 -8.45
N LEU A 1166 -28.84 -19.09 -7.25
CA LEU A 1166 -28.08 -17.90 -6.93
C LEU A 1166 -26.90 -18.23 -5.98
N ASN A 1167 -25.71 -17.75 -6.30
CA ASN A 1167 -24.50 -18.05 -5.54
C ASN A 1167 -23.65 -16.78 -5.38
N LEU A 1168 -23.46 -16.33 -4.13
CA LEU A 1168 -22.61 -15.20 -3.77
C LEU A 1168 -21.22 -15.69 -3.38
N GLN A 1169 -20.23 -15.39 -4.20
CA GLN A 1169 -18.82 -15.66 -3.93
C GLN A 1169 -18.15 -14.35 -3.52
N ILE A 1170 -17.51 -14.30 -2.36
CA ILE A 1170 -16.82 -13.11 -1.84
C ILE A 1170 -15.37 -13.47 -1.60
N HIS A 1171 -14.44 -12.70 -2.17
CA HIS A 1171 -13.01 -12.87 -2.05
C HIS A 1171 -12.40 -11.66 -1.36
N GLU A 1172 -11.52 -11.92 -0.40
CA GLU A 1172 -10.76 -10.89 0.29
C GLU A 1172 -9.33 -10.83 -0.27
N ASP A 1173 -8.95 -9.69 -0.85
CA ASP A 1173 -7.64 -9.46 -1.45
C ASP A 1173 -7.11 -8.06 -1.08
N ALA A 1174 -5.86 -7.98 -0.63
CA ALA A 1174 -5.16 -6.74 -0.26
C ALA A 1174 -6.00 -5.76 0.59
N GLY A 1175 -6.81 -6.27 1.52
CA GLY A 1175 -7.64 -5.45 2.41
C GLY A 1175 -9.01 -5.03 1.85
N THR A 1176 -9.38 -5.47 0.63
CA THR A 1176 -10.64 -5.17 -0.07
C THR A 1176 -11.44 -6.44 -0.36
N LEU A 1177 -12.78 -6.35 -0.33
CA LEU A 1177 -13.68 -7.44 -0.73
C LEU A 1177 -14.13 -7.28 -2.18
N ARG A 1178 -13.95 -8.32 -2.98
CA ARG A 1178 -14.55 -8.48 -4.32
C ARG A 1178 -15.61 -9.55 -4.26
N ALA A 1179 -16.75 -9.31 -4.89
CA ALA A 1179 -17.87 -10.24 -4.87
C ALA A 1179 -18.32 -10.58 -6.29
N ALA A 1180 -18.90 -11.76 -6.44
CA ALA A 1180 -19.47 -12.23 -7.69
C ALA A 1180 -20.78 -12.96 -7.40
N TRP A 1181 -21.84 -12.56 -8.10
CA TRP A 1181 -23.08 -13.31 -8.19
C TRP A 1181 -23.00 -14.24 -9.39
N GLN A 1182 -22.90 -15.54 -9.13
CA GLN A 1182 -23.15 -16.57 -10.13
C GLN A 1182 -24.61 -16.99 -10.05
N TYR A 1183 -25.30 -17.05 -11.17
CA TYR A 1183 -26.74 -17.34 -11.18
C TYR A 1183 -27.14 -18.23 -12.36
N ALA A 1184 -28.25 -18.93 -12.21
CA ALA A 1184 -28.84 -19.72 -13.28
C ALA A 1184 -29.47 -18.81 -14.35
N SER A 1185 -28.86 -18.74 -15.53
CA SER A 1185 -29.30 -17.86 -16.62
C SER A 1185 -30.64 -18.30 -17.23
N GLY A 1186 -31.03 -19.56 -17.03
CA GLY A 1186 -32.36 -20.07 -17.35
C GLY A 1186 -33.48 -19.51 -16.46
N LEU A 1187 -33.15 -18.98 -15.27
CA LEU A 1187 -34.12 -18.42 -14.32
C LEU A 1187 -34.09 -16.90 -14.25
N PHE A 1188 -32.91 -16.29 -14.38
CA PHE A 1188 -32.72 -14.84 -14.19
C PHE A 1188 -32.09 -14.16 -15.41
N ARG A 1189 -32.46 -12.90 -15.62
CA ARG A 1189 -31.77 -11.98 -16.55
C ARG A 1189 -30.64 -11.27 -15.81
N ARG A 1190 -29.61 -10.90 -16.55
CA ARG A 1190 -28.45 -10.17 -16.01
C ARG A 1190 -28.86 -8.90 -15.27
N ASP A 1191 -29.70 -8.07 -15.87
CA ASP A 1191 -30.19 -6.81 -15.30
C ASP A 1191 -30.95 -7.00 -13.97
N THR A 1192 -31.59 -8.16 -13.77
CA THR A 1192 -32.27 -8.50 -12.51
C THR A 1192 -31.24 -8.73 -11.40
N VAL A 1193 -30.20 -9.51 -11.69
CA VAL A 1193 -29.13 -9.82 -10.73
C VAL A 1193 -28.23 -8.61 -10.47
N GLU A 1194 -27.98 -7.76 -11.47
CA GLU A 1194 -27.34 -6.45 -11.28
C GLU A 1194 -28.18 -5.53 -10.39
N GLY A 1195 -29.51 -5.60 -10.51
CA GLY A 1195 -30.42 -4.93 -9.58
C GLY A 1195 -30.25 -5.42 -8.13
N TRP A 1196 -30.13 -6.74 -7.91
CA TRP A 1196 -29.89 -7.33 -6.59
C TRP A 1196 -28.49 -7.07 -6.05
N ARG A 1197 -27.48 -6.95 -6.92
CA ARG A 1197 -26.16 -6.43 -6.55
C ARG A 1197 -26.30 -5.05 -5.92
N ASP A 1198 -27.01 -4.13 -6.58
CA ASP A 1198 -27.19 -2.77 -6.07
C ASP A 1198 -27.94 -2.77 -4.75
N ASP A 1199 -28.99 -3.60 -4.63
CA ASP A 1199 -29.77 -3.75 -3.39
C ASP A 1199 -28.92 -4.33 -2.25
N PHE A 1200 -28.06 -5.32 -2.55
CA PHE A 1200 -27.12 -5.89 -1.58
C PHE A 1200 -26.08 -4.85 -1.12
N VAL A 1201 -25.51 -4.09 -2.05
CA VAL A 1201 -24.53 -3.04 -1.73
C VAL A 1201 -25.17 -1.93 -0.89
N ALA A 1202 -26.37 -1.47 -1.26
CA ALA A 1202 -27.12 -0.48 -0.50
C ALA A 1202 -27.47 -0.99 0.90
N LEU A 1203 -27.84 -2.26 1.03
CA LEU A 1203 -28.08 -2.91 2.31
C LEU A 1203 -26.80 -2.90 3.17
N LEU A 1204 -25.65 -3.32 2.63
CA LEU A 1204 -24.38 -3.28 3.39
C LEU A 1204 -24.04 -1.85 3.87
N ASP A 1205 -24.30 -0.84 3.05
CA ASP A 1205 -24.13 0.56 3.42
C ASP A 1205 -25.10 0.99 4.53
N ALA A 1206 -26.36 0.56 4.49
CA ALA A 1206 -27.36 0.84 5.54
C ALA A 1206 -27.03 0.13 6.86
N LEU A 1207 -26.63 -1.14 6.81
CA LEU A 1207 -26.26 -1.94 7.98
C LEU A 1207 -25.07 -1.36 8.76
N THR A 1208 -24.13 -0.75 8.03
CA THR A 1208 -22.95 -0.10 8.64
C THR A 1208 -23.24 1.33 9.11
N ALA A 1209 -24.29 1.98 8.59
CA ALA A 1209 -24.70 3.33 8.99
C ALA A 1209 -25.53 3.33 10.28
N ASP A 1210 -26.53 2.44 10.40
CA ASP A 1210 -27.36 2.31 11.61
C ASP A 1210 -27.60 0.83 11.97
N PRO A 1211 -26.71 0.21 12.75
CA PRO A 1211 -26.87 -1.18 13.15
C PRO A 1211 -28.01 -1.40 14.17
N THR A 1212 -28.67 -0.35 14.65
CA THR A 1212 -29.78 -0.43 15.61
C THR A 1212 -31.16 -0.40 14.95
N ALA A 1213 -31.23 -0.02 13.67
CA ALA A 1213 -32.46 0.04 12.91
C ALA A 1213 -33.15 -1.34 12.80
N PRO A 1214 -34.49 -1.37 12.73
CA PRO A 1214 -35.22 -2.59 12.41
C PRO A 1214 -34.92 -3.04 10.97
N LEU A 1215 -34.92 -4.34 10.72
CA LEU A 1215 -34.60 -4.93 9.40
C LEU A 1215 -35.43 -4.32 8.26
N GLY A 1216 -36.68 -3.96 8.51
CA GLY A 1216 -37.56 -3.32 7.53
C GLY A 1216 -37.10 -1.92 7.10
N ALA A 1217 -36.45 -1.16 7.97
CA ALA A 1217 -36.00 0.22 7.70
C ALA A 1217 -34.64 0.30 6.98
N LEU A 1218 -33.92 -0.82 6.89
CA LEU A 1218 -32.53 -0.87 6.39
C LEU A 1218 -32.42 -0.94 4.86
N CYS A 1219 -33.47 -0.62 4.11
CA CYS A 1219 -33.34 -0.34 2.69
C CYS A 1219 -34.14 0.89 2.25
N PRO A 1220 -33.68 1.59 1.21
CA PRO A 1220 -34.50 2.56 0.51
C PRO A 1220 -35.63 1.84 -0.26
N ASP A 1221 -36.86 2.35 -0.16
CA ASP A 1221 -37.94 1.94 -1.05
C ASP A 1221 -37.53 2.24 -2.50
N ARG A 1222 -37.44 1.21 -3.36
CA ARG A 1222 -37.47 1.46 -4.80
C ARG A 1222 -38.88 1.93 -5.17
N PRO A 1223 -39.04 2.96 -6.01
CA PRO A 1223 -40.32 3.15 -6.68
C PRO A 1223 -40.66 1.83 -7.39
N GLU A 1224 -41.88 1.33 -7.18
CA GLU A 1224 -42.37 0.09 -7.75
C GLU A 1224 -41.93 -0.02 -9.22
N ARG A 1225 -41.11 -1.03 -9.54
CA ARG A 1225 -41.03 -1.45 -10.95
C ARG A 1225 -42.45 -1.88 -11.31
N PRO A 1226 -43.04 -1.37 -12.40
CA PRO A 1226 -44.42 -1.69 -12.75
C PRO A 1226 -44.55 -3.21 -12.79
N THR A 1227 -45.41 -3.73 -11.92
CA THR A 1227 -45.86 -5.11 -12.02
C THR A 1227 -46.47 -5.28 -13.41
N ARG A 1228 -46.38 -6.50 -13.95
CA ARG A 1228 -46.86 -6.89 -15.27
C ARG A 1228 -48.34 -6.53 -15.54
N ALA A 1229 -49.10 -6.14 -14.51
CA ALA A 1229 -50.45 -5.57 -14.63
C ALA A 1229 -50.52 -4.15 -15.21
N ALA A 1230 -49.43 -3.36 -15.15
CA ALA A 1230 -49.37 -2.01 -15.71
C ALA A 1230 -48.86 -1.96 -17.17
N ALA A 1231 -48.20 -3.03 -17.63
CA ALA A 1231 -47.76 -3.14 -19.02
C ALA A 1231 -48.92 -3.45 -19.98
N ASP A 1232 -49.96 -4.12 -19.51
CA ASP A 1232 -51.17 -4.40 -20.30
C ASP A 1232 -52.08 -3.16 -20.48
N ALA A 1233 -51.81 -2.07 -19.74
CA ALA A 1233 -52.50 -0.79 -19.88
C ALA A 1233 -51.84 0.17 -20.89
N PHE A 1234 -50.65 -0.17 -21.41
CA PHE A 1234 -49.91 0.65 -22.37
C PHE A 1234 -49.98 0.12 -23.82
N THR A 1235 -50.71 -0.98 -24.04
CA THR A 1235 -50.95 -1.61 -25.36
C THR A 1235 -52.36 -1.31 -25.89
N ALA A 1236 -52.85 -0.10 -25.65
CA ALA A 1236 -54.12 0.38 -26.18
C ALA A 1236 -54.02 1.86 -26.61
N GLU A 1237 -53.02 2.20 -27.42
CA GLU A 1237 -53.04 3.33 -28.36
C GLU A 1237 -51.65 3.46 -28.99
N LEU A 1238 -51.40 2.73 -30.09
CA LEU A 1238 -50.86 3.28 -31.33
C LEU A 1238 -50.68 2.14 -32.34
N ASP A 1239 -51.56 2.23 -33.32
CA ASP A 1239 -51.86 1.34 -34.42
C ASP A 1239 -51.03 1.80 -35.65
N PHE A 1240 -50.54 0.83 -36.44
CA PHE A 1240 -49.98 0.95 -37.82
C PHE A 1240 -48.66 1.75 -37.98
N ASP A 1241 -47.71 1.43 -38.87
CA ASP A 1241 -47.68 0.58 -40.07
C ASP A 1241 -46.20 0.26 -40.44
N LEU A 1242 -45.95 -0.95 -40.97
CA LEU A 1242 -44.72 -1.50 -41.60
C LEU A 1242 -43.53 -1.93 -40.73
#